data_AF-A0A9E3H3T9-F1
#
_entry.id   AF-A0A9E3H3T9-F1
#
_cell.length_a   1.000
_cell.length_b   1.000
_cell.length_c   1.000
_cell.angle_alpha   90.00
_cell.angle_beta   90.00
_cell.angle_gamma   90.00
#
_symmetry.space_group_name_H-M   'P 1'
#
loop_
_entity.id
_entity.type
_entity.pdbx_description
1 polymer ?
#
loop_
_entity_poly.entity_id
_entity_poly.type
_entity_poly.pdbx_seq_one_letter_code
_entity_poly.pdbx_strand_id
1 'polypeptide(L)'
;MLPIFPRYHQLDAVRRLIAHAKDNGTGQSYLIQHSAGSGKSNSITWLAHQLASLHDRQDNRVFDSIVVITDRRVLDRQLQRTIRQFEQVSGVVENIDKHSTQLKEALEAGKNIVVTTLQKFPVIVDQMQALSGNRFAVIIDEAHSSQTGESSKKLKDVLSAASLETAAAEEEAMEDDTEDRIEAEARKRGRLTHLSYFAFTATPKPKTLELFGTKQPDGSFQPFSLYTMQQAIEEGFILDVLQNYTTYKTYFNLLKTVENDPRYDRSKAASMLRWFVDLHDHAIQQKVSIIVEHFHQIITDTIDGKAKAMLVTRSRLHAVRYKLAIDQYLRDKGYPYQSLVAFTGTVKDGDMDFTEASMNTASAGTHISDQATAETFKQEPYRFLIVANKFQTGFDQPLLSAMYVDKKLGGVNAVQTLSRLNRTNPDKISTVVLDFANEASVIQTAFEQYYDRTILTEETDPNILYDVQFQLDDSHFYDENDITTFARVYFSTKGTQDRLHAALASVIDRYREATEDQQFDFRKKLGDFIRLYAFISQLLPLPDADLEKFYEFARHLIRKLPVSSQRLPLDVQQNIELESYRIQQTHSGKIKLERGVRELSPITAVGTGSPFVEQLEALSQIIQEINQRFGTNFSDDERVFIERLELKLDESKPLQASTRVNSPENIRLTFNNITSDLMQEMIETNFNFYRQFNDDQDFAELLMSFLFRRYMDRRNSPGDGRAGMGG
;
A
#
# COMPACT_ATOMS: atom_id res chain seq x y z
N MET A 1 -23.28 -23.62 -22.22
CA MET A 1 -22.49 -22.46 -21.74
C MET A 1 -22.16 -21.60 -22.96
N LEU A 2 -22.26 -20.27 -22.88
CA LEU A 2 -21.97 -19.40 -24.03
C LEU A 2 -20.47 -19.45 -24.35
N PRO A 3 -20.07 -19.55 -25.64
CA PRO A 3 -18.67 -19.51 -26.03
C PRO A 3 -18.06 -18.13 -25.70
N ILE A 4 -16.89 -18.13 -25.05
CA ILE A 4 -16.14 -16.91 -24.71
C ILE A 4 -15.09 -16.68 -25.81
N PHE A 5 -15.25 -15.61 -26.58
CA PHE A 5 -14.27 -15.20 -27.58
C PHE A 5 -13.23 -14.23 -26.99
N PRO A 6 -11.94 -14.35 -27.36
CA PRO A 6 -10.93 -13.40 -26.93
C PRO A 6 -11.18 -12.03 -27.55
N ARG A 7 -10.98 -10.98 -26.75
CA ARG A 7 -10.90 -9.60 -27.25
C ARG A 7 -9.61 -9.44 -28.06
N TYR A 8 -9.57 -8.43 -28.94
CA TYR A 8 -8.46 -8.22 -29.86
C TYR A 8 -7.10 -8.14 -29.15
N HIS A 9 -6.96 -7.35 -28.09
CA HIS A 9 -5.70 -7.22 -27.33
C HIS A 9 -5.24 -8.54 -26.70
N GLN A 10 -6.19 -9.40 -26.30
CA GLN A 10 -5.89 -10.71 -25.73
C GLN A 10 -5.41 -11.67 -26.82
N LEU A 11 -6.09 -11.67 -27.97
CA LEU A 11 -5.73 -12.47 -29.13
C LEU A 11 -4.36 -12.09 -29.70
N ASP A 12 -4.11 -10.79 -29.88
CA ASP A 12 -2.83 -10.25 -30.36
C ASP A 12 -1.68 -10.61 -29.43
N ALA A 13 -1.85 -10.33 -28.12
CA ALA A 13 -0.83 -10.61 -27.12
C ALA A 13 -0.45 -12.10 -27.11
N VAL A 14 -1.44 -13.00 -27.05
CA VAL A 14 -1.18 -14.45 -27.03
C VAL A 14 -0.50 -14.90 -28.33
N ARG A 15 -0.96 -14.46 -29.51
CA ARG A 15 -0.34 -14.85 -30.78
C ARG A 15 1.11 -14.40 -30.90
N ARG A 16 1.41 -13.16 -30.50
CA ARG A 16 2.78 -12.63 -30.54
C ARG A 16 3.71 -13.35 -29.56
N LEU A 17 3.24 -13.66 -28.35
CA LEU A 17 4.01 -14.43 -27.36
C LEU A 17 4.32 -15.84 -27.88
N ILE A 18 3.33 -16.52 -28.44
CA ILE A 18 3.49 -17.87 -28.99
C ILE A 18 4.44 -17.88 -30.18
N ALA A 19 4.30 -16.94 -31.11
CA ALA A 19 5.20 -16.82 -32.26
C ALA A 19 6.65 -16.59 -31.81
N HIS A 20 6.87 -15.65 -30.89
CA HIS A 20 8.21 -15.35 -30.39
C HIS A 20 8.82 -16.51 -29.60
N ALA A 21 8.05 -17.15 -28.72
CA ALA A 21 8.51 -18.32 -27.97
C ALA A 21 8.83 -19.51 -28.88
N LYS A 22 8.08 -19.69 -29.97
CA LYS A 22 8.35 -20.73 -30.99
C LYS A 22 9.68 -20.51 -31.69
N ASP A 23 10.00 -19.27 -32.04
CA ASP A 23 11.21 -18.95 -32.81
C ASP A 23 12.47 -18.84 -31.93
N ASN A 24 12.33 -18.50 -30.64
CA ASN A 24 13.46 -18.23 -29.74
C ASN A 24 13.68 -19.30 -28.66
N GLY A 25 12.77 -20.28 -28.53
CA GLY A 25 12.88 -21.34 -27.53
C GLY A 25 12.76 -20.82 -26.09
N THR A 26 13.44 -21.51 -25.16
CA THR A 26 13.41 -21.20 -23.72
C THR A 26 14.44 -20.15 -23.30
N GLY A 27 14.34 -19.70 -22.04
CA GLY A 27 15.28 -18.72 -21.49
C GLY A 27 14.85 -17.27 -21.68
N GLN A 28 13.63 -17.00 -22.20
CA GLN A 28 13.15 -15.65 -22.53
C GLN A 28 12.27 -15.05 -21.43
N SER A 29 12.25 -13.73 -21.33
CA SER A 29 11.37 -12.99 -20.41
C SER A 29 10.43 -12.07 -21.19
N TYR A 30 9.15 -12.08 -20.81
CA TYR A 30 8.10 -11.30 -21.44
C TYR A 30 7.31 -10.54 -20.39
N LEU A 31 7.22 -9.22 -20.54
CA LEU A 31 6.33 -8.37 -19.76
C LEU A 31 5.07 -8.05 -20.57
N ILE A 32 3.92 -8.41 -20.01
CA ILE A 32 2.60 -8.09 -20.54
C ILE A 32 1.97 -7.03 -19.62
N GLN A 33 2.01 -5.77 -20.06
CA GLN A 33 1.39 -4.66 -19.35
C GLN A 33 -0.04 -4.44 -19.84
N HIS A 34 -1.02 -5.06 -19.19
CA HIS A 34 -2.44 -4.93 -19.55
C HIS A 34 -3.22 -4.28 -18.40
N SER A 35 -4.08 -3.32 -18.72
CA SER A 35 -4.89 -2.56 -17.75
C SER A 35 -5.62 -3.44 -16.73
N ALA A 36 -5.78 -2.95 -15.50
CA ALA A 36 -6.57 -3.63 -14.49
C ALA A 36 -8.03 -3.74 -14.96
N GLY A 37 -8.59 -4.94 -14.93
CA GLY A 37 -9.95 -5.18 -15.42
C GLY A 37 -10.06 -5.57 -16.89
N SER A 38 -8.97 -5.56 -17.65
CA SER A 38 -8.92 -5.90 -19.09
C SER A 38 -9.18 -7.38 -19.43
N GLY A 39 -9.27 -8.26 -18.43
CA GLY A 39 -9.45 -9.70 -18.62
C GLY A 39 -8.15 -10.52 -18.67
N LYS A 40 -7.07 -10.07 -18.00
CA LYS A 40 -5.76 -10.76 -17.93
C LYS A 40 -5.85 -12.27 -17.64
N SER A 41 -6.76 -12.66 -16.73
CA SER A 41 -6.98 -14.07 -16.37
C SER A 41 -7.33 -14.96 -17.59
N ASN A 42 -8.07 -14.44 -18.56
CA ASN A 42 -8.37 -15.17 -19.79
C ASN A 42 -7.13 -15.24 -20.70
N SER A 43 -6.37 -14.14 -20.83
CA SER A 43 -5.11 -14.13 -21.56
C SER A 43 -4.10 -15.15 -21.02
N ILE A 44 -3.95 -15.21 -19.69
CA ILE A 44 -3.13 -16.22 -18.98
C ILE A 44 -3.61 -17.63 -19.32
N THR A 45 -4.92 -17.87 -19.27
CA THR A 45 -5.51 -19.18 -19.56
C THR A 45 -5.23 -19.62 -21.00
N TRP A 46 -5.50 -18.77 -21.98
CA TRP A 46 -5.23 -19.09 -23.39
C TRP A 46 -3.73 -19.28 -23.66
N LEU A 47 -2.88 -18.45 -23.05
CA LEU A 47 -1.44 -18.59 -23.16
C LEU A 47 -0.96 -19.93 -22.58
N ALA A 48 -1.42 -20.32 -21.39
CA ALA A 48 -1.01 -21.56 -20.74
C ALA A 48 -1.34 -22.79 -21.61
N HIS A 49 -2.56 -22.85 -22.15
CA HIS A 49 -2.99 -23.94 -23.03
C HIS A 49 -2.21 -23.96 -24.35
N GLN A 50 -1.92 -22.80 -24.94
CA GLN A 50 -1.15 -22.73 -26.19
C GLN A 50 0.32 -23.10 -25.98
N LEU A 51 0.93 -22.69 -24.88
CA LEU A 51 2.30 -23.05 -24.52
C LEU A 51 2.44 -24.55 -24.25
N ALA A 52 1.45 -25.18 -23.60
CA ALA A 52 1.41 -26.60 -23.31
C ALA A 52 1.43 -27.49 -24.58
N SER A 53 0.92 -26.96 -25.70
CA SER A 53 0.91 -27.63 -27.01
C SER A 53 1.89 -27.03 -28.01
N LEU A 54 2.79 -26.15 -27.57
CA LEU A 54 3.67 -25.43 -28.48
C LEU A 54 4.81 -26.32 -28.99
N HIS A 55 4.94 -26.43 -30.30
CA HIS A 55 6.03 -27.14 -30.97
C HIS A 55 6.85 -26.19 -31.85
N ASP A 56 8.16 -26.44 -31.91
CA ASP A 56 9.11 -25.71 -32.75
C ASP A 56 8.94 -26.06 -34.25
N ARG A 57 9.93 -25.72 -35.08
CA ARG A 57 9.87 -26.02 -36.54
C ARG A 57 10.20 -27.47 -36.85
N GLN A 58 10.79 -28.18 -35.89
CA GLN A 58 11.21 -29.57 -35.95
C GLN A 58 10.19 -30.50 -35.27
N ASP A 59 9.03 -29.97 -34.89
CA ASP A 59 7.95 -30.67 -34.17
C ASP A 59 8.36 -31.18 -32.78
N ASN A 60 9.38 -30.59 -32.17
CA ASN A 60 9.69 -30.83 -30.76
C ASN A 60 8.85 -29.88 -29.91
N ARG A 61 8.38 -30.36 -28.75
CA ARG A 61 7.79 -29.46 -27.74
C ARG A 61 8.76 -28.34 -27.43
N VAL A 62 8.26 -27.13 -27.18
CA VAL A 62 9.10 -26.00 -26.71
C VAL A 62 9.23 -26.02 -25.19
N PHE A 63 8.14 -26.40 -24.51
CA PHE A 63 8.06 -26.50 -23.06
C PHE A 63 7.50 -27.87 -22.66
N ASP A 64 8.07 -28.45 -21.62
CA ASP A 64 7.67 -29.74 -21.07
C ASP A 64 6.59 -29.57 -19.99
N SER A 65 6.61 -28.45 -19.25
CA SER A 65 5.55 -28.10 -18.29
C SER A 65 5.35 -26.59 -18.14
N ILE A 66 4.11 -26.18 -17.90
CA ILE A 66 3.69 -24.79 -17.72
C ILE A 66 3.29 -24.57 -16.26
N VAL A 67 3.92 -23.60 -15.59
CA VAL A 67 3.63 -23.25 -14.20
C VAL A 67 2.96 -21.87 -14.16
N VAL A 68 1.74 -21.78 -13.63
CA VAL A 68 0.99 -20.54 -13.44
C VAL A 68 1.04 -20.14 -11.97
N ILE A 69 1.53 -18.93 -11.71
CA ILE A 69 1.75 -18.41 -10.36
C ILE A 69 0.87 -17.20 -10.12
N THR A 70 0.26 -17.18 -8.94
CA THR A 70 -0.46 -16.02 -8.44
C THR A 70 -0.10 -15.71 -6.98
N ASP A 71 -0.12 -14.42 -6.63
CA ASP A 71 0.23 -13.94 -5.30
C ASP A 71 -0.80 -14.31 -4.21
N ARG A 72 -2.06 -14.65 -4.57
CA ARG A 72 -3.15 -14.78 -3.57
C ARG A 72 -4.00 -16.03 -3.71
N ARG A 73 -4.26 -16.69 -2.58
CA ARG A 73 -5.13 -17.90 -2.44
C ARG A 73 -6.56 -17.73 -2.98
N VAL A 74 -7.09 -16.51 -3.03
CA VAL A 74 -8.44 -16.25 -3.60
C VAL A 74 -8.37 -16.10 -5.12
N LEU A 75 -7.35 -15.42 -5.64
CA LEU A 75 -7.12 -15.28 -7.08
C LEU A 75 -6.79 -16.64 -7.70
N ASP A 76 -6.03 -17.45 -6.98
CA ASP A 76 -5.73 -18.85 -7.28
C ASP A 76 -7.01 -19.63 -7.61
N ARG A 77 -8.02 -19.61 -6.72
CA ARG A 77 -9.28 -20.32 -6.98
C ARG A 77 -10.04 -19.83 -8.23
N GLN A 78 -10.02 -18.53 -8.53
CA GLN A 78 -10.69 -17.99 -9.72
C GLN A 78 -9.93 -18.31 -11.01
N LEU A 79 -8.60 -18.15 -11.01
CA LEU A 79 -7.73 -18.52 -12.12
C LEU A 79 -7.78 -20.03 -12.37
N GLN A 80 -7.71 -20.85 -11.33
CA GLN A 80 -7.88 -22.30 -11.41
C GLN A 80 -9.20 -22.70 -12.07
N ARG A 81 -10.32 -22.10 -11.62
CA ARG A 81 -11.64 -22.34 -12.24
C ARG A 81 -11.64 -21.96 -13.72
N THR A 82 -11.04 -20.82 -14.06
CA THR A 82 -10.95 -20.34 -15.44
C THR A 82 -10.12 -21.31 -16.27
N ILE A 83 -8.92 -21.70 -15.83
CA ILE A 83 -8.03 -22.61 -16.58
C ILE A 83 -8.68 -23.97 -16.81
N ARG A 84 -9.37 -24.53 -15.80
CA ARG A 84 -10.13 -25.79 -15.90
C ARG A 84 -11.33 -25.71 -16.83
N GLN A 85 -11.98 -24.55 -16.95
CA GLN A 85 -13.12 -24.37 -17.88
C GLN A 85 -12.72 -24.53 -19.36
N PHE A 86 -11.44 -24.31 -19.69
CA PHE A 86 -10.91 -24.48 -21.04
C PHE A 86 -10.25 -25.86 -21.26
N GLU A 87 -10.31 -26.75 -20.26
CA GLU A 87 -9.75 -28.10 -20.34
C GLU A 87 -10.60 -28.98 -21.28
N GLN A 88 -10.02 -29.39 -22.41
CA GLN A 88 -10.67 -30.29 -23.38
C GLN A 88 -10.49 -31.77 -23.02
N VAL A 89 -9.42 -32.11 -22.30
CA VAL A 89 -9.07 -33.47 -21.87
C VAL A 89 -8.83 -33.45 -20.36
N SER A 90 -9.61 -34.22 -19.60
CA SER A 90 -9.50 -34.27 -18.14
C SER A 90 -8.13 -34.79 -17.70
N GLY A 91 -7.44 -34.03 -16.85
CA GLY A 91 -6.17 -34.41 -16.24
C GLY A 91 -4.93 -33.66 -16.76
N VAL A 92 -5.13 -32.63 -17.58
CA VAL A 92 -4.08 -31.72 -18.11
C VAL A 92 -3.71 -30.65 -17.08
N VAL A 93 -4.64 -30.28 -16.20
CA VAL A 93 -4.46 -29.24 -15.18
C VAL A 93 -4.41 -29.86 -13.79
N GLU A 94 -3.31 -29.63 -13.06
CA GLU A 94 -3.15 -30.10 -11.68
C GLU A 94 -3.09 -28.94 -10.68
N ASN A 95 -3.84 -29.09 -9.59
CA ASN A 95 -3.96 -28.08 -8.53
C ASN A 95 -3.16 -28.47 -7.30
N ILE A 96 -2.49 -27.49 -6.71
CA ILE A 96 -1.57 -27.74 -5.59
C ILE A 96 -2.05 -27.01 -4.36
N ASP A 97 -3.05 -27.61 -3.74
CA ASP A 97 -3.82 -26.95 -2.69
C ASP A 97 -3.25 -27.26 -1.30
N LYS A 98 -2.69 -28.46 -1.08
CA LYS A 98 -2.40 -28.98 0.28
C LYS A 98 -0.92 -29.15 0.62
N HIS A 99 -0.11 -29.84 -0.20
CA HIS A 99 1.28 -30.17 0.14
C HIS A 99 2.25 -29.89 -1.03
N SER A 100 3.50 -29.52 -0.74
CA SER A 100 4.56 -29.31 -1.74
C SER A 100 5.03 -30.60 -2.42
N THR A 101 4.66 -31.77 -1.90
CA THR A 101 4.92 -33.09 -2.51
C THR A 101 4.00 -33.38 -3.69
N GLN A 102 2.74 -32.92 -3.66
CA GLN A 102 1.77 -33.09 -4.76
C GLN A 102 2.26 -32.45 -6.06
N LEU A 103 3.09 -31.40 -5.92
CA LEU A 103 3.71 -30.74 -7.05
C LEU A 103 4.80 -31.55 -7.70
N LYS A 104 5.66 -32.17 -6.89
CA LYS A 104 6.72 -33.01 -7.38
C LYS A 104 6.13 -34.14 -8.21
N GLU A 105 5.10 -34.79 -7.65
CA GLU A 105 4.32 -35.84 -8.33
C GLU A 105 3.69 -35.33 -9.62
N ALA A 106 3.11 -34.12 -9.64
CA ALA A 106 2.54 -33.52 -10.84
C ALA A 106 3.59 -33.23 -11.93
N LEU A 107 4.76 -32.71 -11.56
CA LEU A 107 5.86 -32.42 -12.47
C LEU A 107 6.51 -33.71 -13.00
N GLU A 108 6.73 -34.71 -12.14
CA GLU A 108 7.27 -36.04 -12.50
C GLU A 108 6.28 -36.85 -13.36
N ALA A 109 4.97 -36.69 -13.13
CA ALA A 109 3.92 -37.29 -13.93
C ALA A 109 3.73 -36.62 -15.31
N GLY A 110 4.53 -35.59 -15.65
CA GLY A 110 4.49 -34.91 -16.94
C GLY A 110 3.20 -34.11 -17.18
N LYS A 111 2.61 -33.55 -16.13
CA LYS A 111 1.41 -32.71 -16.26
C LYS A 111 1.74 -31.42 -17.00
N ASN A 112 0.93 -31.11 -18.00
CA ASN A 112 1.24 -29.99 -18.89
C ASN A 112 1.03 -28.63 -18.21
N ILE A 113 0.05 -28.47 -17.31
CA ILE A 113 -0.26 -27.18 -16.65
C ILE A 113 -0.42 -27.36 -15.14
N VAL A 114 0.35 -26.59 -14.38
CA VAL A 114 0.35 -26.58 -12.91
C VAL A 114 0.00 -25.17 -12.41
N VAL A 115 -0.96 -25.05 -11.49
CA VAL A 115 -1.35 -23.77 -10.90
C VAL A 115 -0.98 -23.73 -9.41
N THR A 116 -0.31 -22.66 -8.98
CA THR A 116 0.21 -22.53 -7.61
C THR A 116 0.28 -21.08 -7.13
N THR A 117 0.58 -20.91 -5.84
CA THR A 117 0.75 -19.58 -5.23
C THR A 117 2.22 -19.20 -5.14
N LEU A 118 2.52 -17.90 -5.15
CA LEU A 118 3.87 -17.35 -5.02
C LEU A 118 4.58 -17.83 -3.74
N GLN A 119 3.84 -18.06 -2.65
CA GLN A 119 4.39 -18.57 -1.37
C GLN A 119 4.96 -19.98 -1.49
N LYS A 120 4.33 -20.83 -2.32
CA LYS A 120 4.78 -22.21 -2.53
C LYS A 120 5.86 -22.29 -3.60
N PHE A 121 5.97 -21.26 -4.45
CA PHE A 121 6.85 -21.21 -5.61
C PHE A 121 8.34 -21.52 -5.33
N PRO A 122 8.96 -21.07 -4.21
CA PRO A 122 10.33 -21.45 -3.91
C PRO A 122 10.55 -22.96 -3.91
N VAL A 123 9.68 -23.74 -3.25
CA VAL A 123 9.80 -25.21 -3.15
C VAL A 123 9.64 -25.92 -4.50
N ILE A 124 8.90 -25.29 -5.42
CA ILE A 124 8.66 -25.79 -6.79
C ILE A 124 9.94 -25.75 -7.59
N VAL A 125 10.66 -24.67 -7.38
CA VAL A 125 11.85 -24.34 -8.09
C VAL A 125 12.97 -25.32 -7.72
N ASP A 126 13.05 -25.81 -6.48
CA ASP A 126 13.97 -26.89 -6.06
C ASP A 126 13.73 -28.16 -6.86
N GLN A 127 12.47 -28.42 -7.19
CA GLN A 127 12.06 -29.64 -7.87
C GLN A 127 12.28 -29.51 -9.39
N MET A 128 12.01 -28.33 -9.96
CA MET A 128 12.28 -28.05 -11.39
C MET A 128 13.77 -28.16 -11.72
N GLN A 129 14.64 -27.82 -10.77
CA GLN A 129 16.10 -27.99 -10.85
C GLN A 129 16.53 -29.44 -10.92
N ALA A 130 15.98 -30.26 -10.03
CA ALA A 130 16.27 -31.68 -9.96
C ALA A 130 15.82 -32.42 -11.24
N LEU A 131 14.90 -31.83 -12.00
CA LEU A 131 14.48 -32.25 -13.34
C LEU A 131 15.36 -31.60 -14.42
N SER A 132 16.68 -31.63 -14.23
CA SER A 132 17.66 -31.05 -15.15
C SER A 132 17.53 -31.71 -16.53
N GLY A 133 17.02 -30.95 -17.50
CA GLY A 133 16.67 -31.43 -18.85
C GLY A 133 15.28 -30.97 -19.32
N ASN A 134 14.38 -30.68 -18.39
CA ASN A 134 13.05 -30.17 -18.71
C ASN A 134 13.06 -28.65 -18.92
N ARG A 135 12.26 -28.20 -19.89
CA ARG A 135 12.04 -26.81 -20.26
C ARG A 135 10.72 -26.33 -19.72
N PHE A 136 10.71 -25.18 -19.06
CA PHE A 136 9.54 -24.69 -18.34
C PHE A 136 9.11 -23.31 -18.79
N ALA A 137 7.78 -23.09 -18.86
CA ALA A 137 7.22 -21.76 -18.95
C ALA A 137 6.58 -21.37 -17.62
N VAL A 138 6.91 -20.20 -17.11
CA VAL A 138 6.43 -19.67 -15.84
C VAL A 138 5.58 -18.44 -16.12
N ILE A 139 4.27 -18.55 -15.96
CA ILE A 139 3.33 -17.45 -16.11
C ILE A 139 3.08 -16.83 -14.74
N ILE A 140 3.33 -15.53 -14.58
CA ILE A 140 3.21 -14.81 -13.31
C ILE A 140 2.07 -13.80 -13.44
N ASP A 141 1.03 -13.93 -12.64
CA ASP A 141 0.01 -12.88 -12.49
C ASP A 141 0.41 -11.88 -11.40
N GLU A 142 0.15 -10.60 -11.67
CA GLU A 142 0.49 -9.46 -10.82
C GLU A 142 1.99 -9.39 -10.42
N ALA A 143 2.88 -9.43 -11.41
CA ALA A 143 4.35 -9.43 -11.24
C ALA A 143 4.95 -8.20 -10.52
N HIS A 144 4.13 -7.25 -10.07
CA HIS A 144 4.52 -6.10 -9.25
C HIS A 144 4.41 -6.36 -7.73
N SER A 145 3.68 -7.42 -7.32
CA SER A 145 3.27 -7.69 -5.94
C SER A 145 4.17 -8.66 -5.19
N SER A 146 5.40 -8.88 -5.65
CA SER A 146 6.50 -9.50 -4.90
C SER A 146 6.89 -8.62 -3.69
N GLN A 147 5.94 -8.46 -2.77
CA GLN A 147 6.21 -8.09 -1.40
C GLN A 147 7.05 -9.22 -0.82
N THR A 148 8.21 -8.82 -0.30
CA THR A 148 9.35 -9.65 0.08
C THR A 148 10.19 -10.10 -1.12
N GLY A 149 11.31 -9.40 -1.34
CA GLY A 149 12.41 -9.90 -2.20
C GLY A 149 12.96 -11.26 -1.76
N GLU A 150 12.52 -11.77 -0.59
CA GLU A 150 12.89 -13.07 -0.02
C GLU A 150 12.29 -14.26 -0.80
N SER A 151 11.05 -14.16 -1.29
CA SER A 151 10.44 -15.21 -2.12
C SER A 151 11.14 -15.34 -3.47
N SER A 152 11.51 -14.21 -4.10
CA SER A 152 12.26 -14.15 -5.36
C SER A 152 13.73 -14.56 -5.24
N LYS A 153 14.31 -14.50 -4.03
CA LYS A 153 15.69 -14.92 -3.76
C LYS A 153 15.81 -16.41 -3.41
N LYS A 154 14.91 -16.93 -2.56
CA LYS A 154 14.79 -18.39 -2.36
C LYS A 154 14.46 -19.11 -3.66
N LEU A 155 13.72 -18.41 -4.52
CA LEU A 155 13.50 -18.77 -5.91
C LEU A 155 14.76 -18.88 -6.77
N LYS A 156 15.96 -18.45 -6.35
CA LYS A 156 17.19 -18.60 -7.14
C LYS A 156 18.34 -19.26 -6.38
N ASP A 157 18.43 -19.11 -5.06
CA ASP A 157 19.36 -19.87 -4.19
C ASP A 157 19.22 -21.37 -4.48
N VAL A 158 17.97 -21.79 -4.62
CA VAL A 158 17.58 -23.11 -5.02
C VAL A 158 17.79 -23.37 -6.51
N LEU A 159 17.59 -22.37 -7.39
CA LEU A 159 17.70 -22.52 -8.85
C LEU A 159 19.14 -22.64 -9.39
N SER A 160 20.09 -22.89 -8.52
CA SER A 160 21.49 -22.83 -8.87
C SER A 160 22.27 -24.12 -8.65
N ALA A 161 21.60 -25.16 -8.17
CA ALA A 161 22.16 -26.51 -8.14
C ALA A 161 21.96 -27.17 -9.51
N ALA A 162 22.76 -26.76 -10.51
CA ALA A 162 22.83 -27.50 -11.77
C ALA A 162 23.48 -28.88 -11.53
N SER A 163 22.73 -29.91 -11.94
CA SER A 163 23.12 -31.32 -12.17
C SER A 163 24.09 -31.97 -11.19
N LEU A 164 23.56 -32.95 -10.44
CA LEU A 164 24.35 -33.95 -9.70
C LEU A 164 25.39 -34.67 -10.59
N GLU A 165 25.19 -34.70 -11.91
CA GLU A 165 26.14 -35.28 -12.87
C GLU A 165 27.36 -34.39 -13.17
N THR A 166 27.23 -33.06 -13.08
CA THR A 166 28.39 -32.14 -13.16
C THR A 166 29.13 -32.05 -11.82
N ALA A 167 28.40 -32.14 -10.70
CA ALA A 167 29.01 -32.19 -9.37
C ALA A 167 29.85 -33.46 -9.15
N ALA A 168 29.41 -34.62 -9.66
CA ALA A 168 30.15 -35.87 -9.53
C ALA A 168 31.44 -35.92 -10.39
N ALA A 169 31.53 -35.14 -11.47
CA ALA A 169 32.73 -35.06 -12.29
C ALA A 169 33.77 -34.07 -11.74
N GLU A 170 33.35 -33.10 -10.93
CA GLU A 170 34.20 -32.12 -10.26
C GLU A 170 34.61 -32.53 -8.83
N GLU A 171 33.89 -33.50 -8.22
CA GLU A 171 34.17 -34.02 -6.87
C GLU A 171 35.50 -34.80 -6.74
N GLU A 172 36.11 -35.25 -7.84
CA GLU A 172 37.42 -35.93 -7.79
C GLU A 172 38.63 -34.96 -7.86
N ALA A 173 38.43 -33.64 -7.93
CA ALA A 173 39.53 -32.71 -8.11
C ALA A 173 39.36 -31.33 -7.45
N MET A 174 38.92 -31.20 -6.19
CA MET A 174 39.15 -29.96 -5.43
C MET A 174 39.37 -30.22 -3.93
N GLU A 175 40.63 -30.11 -3.50
CA GLU A 175 40.98 -29.84 -2.11
C GLU A 175 40.67 -28.38 -1.77
N ASP A 176 39.70 -28.18 -0.87
CA ASP A 176 39.49 -27.07 0.07
C ASP A 176 40.00 -25.67 -0.33
N ASP A 177 39.24 -24.94 -1.13
CA ASP A 177 39.23 -23.47 -1.06
C ASP A 177 37.81 -22.93 -0.85
N THR A 178 37.65 -22.14 0.22
CA THR A 178 36.41 -21.41 0.52
C THR A 178 36.10 -20.32 -0.51
N GLU A 179 37.11 -19.77 -1.20
CA GLU A 179 36.92 -18.73 -2.22
C GLU A 179 36.26 -19.29 -3.48
N ASP A 180 36.69 -20.45 -3.97
CA ASP A 180 36.08 -21.14 -5.13
C ASP A 180 34.60 -21.47 -4.89
N ARG A 181 34.23 -21.79 -3.65
CA ARG A 181 32.83 -22.05 -3.26
C ARG A 181 31.97 -20.80 -3.26
N ILE A 182 32.54 -19.66 -2.87
CA ILE A 182 31.85 -18.37 -2.87
C ILE A 182 31.67 -17.89 -4.31
N GLU A 183 32.69 -18.02 -5.16
CA GLU A 183 32.56 -17.76 -6.59
C GLU A 183 31.54 -18.68 -7.27
N ALA A 184 31.52 -19.96 -6.90
CA ALA A 184 30.52 -20.91 -7.38
C ALA A 184 29.10 -20.50 -6.95
N GLU A 185 28.89 -20.05 -5.71
CA GLU A 185 27.60 -19.52 -5.23
C GLU A 185 27.19 -18.19 -5.88
N ALA A 186 28.16 -17.33 -6.24
CA ALA A 186 27.91 -16.09 -6.96
C ALA A 186 27.50 -16.34 -8.43
N ARG A 187 28.20 -17.23 -9.14
CA ARG A 187 27.90 -17.63 -10.54
C ARG A 187 26.51 -18.28 -10.68
N LYS A 188 26.09 -18.93 -9.61
CA LYS A 188 24.82 -19.64 -9.43
C LYS A 188 23.57 -18.73 -9.49
N ARG A 189 23.69 -17.41 -9.26
CA ARG A 189 22.54 -16.47 -9.19
C ARG A 189 22.03 -15.94 -10.56
N GLY A 190 22.61 -16.36 -11.69
CA GLY A 190 22.31 -15.89 -13.06
C GLY A 190 20.91 -16.23 -13.63
N ARG A 191 20.67 -15.87 -14.91
CA ARG A 191 19.41 -16.15 -15.64
C ARG A 191 19.41 -17.60 -16.13
N LEU A 192 18.32 -18.32 -15.92
CA LEU A 192 18.23 -19.75 -16.23
C LEU A 192 17.75 -19.96 -17.66
N THR A 193 18.55 -20.65 -18.45
CA THR A 193 18.33 -20.83 -19.89
C THR A 193 17.19 -21.80 -20.23
N HIS A 194 16.78 -22.65 -19.29
CA HIS A 194 15.69 -23.62 -19.45
C HIS A 194 14.33 -23.11 -18.95
N LEU A 195 14.24 -21.88 -18.41
CA LEU A 195 12.98 -21.26 -17.98
C LEU A 195 12.65 -20.03 -18.81
N SER A 196 11.39 -19.91 -19.22
CA SER A 196 10.86 -18.64 -19.76
C SER A 196 9.81 -18.04 -18.84
N TYR A 197 9.85 -16.72 -18.67
CA TYR A 197 8.92 -16.00 -17.79
C TYR A 197 7.93 -15.17 -18.59
N PHE A 198 6.65 -15.30 -18.27
CA PHE A 198 5.54 -14.54 -18.86
C PHE A 198 4.83 -13.76 -17.75
N ALA A 199 5.26 -12.52 -17.53
CA ALA A 199 4.84 -11.69 -16.42
C ALA A 199 3.68 -10.75 -16.82
N PHE A 200 2.51 -10.92 -16.21
CA PHE A 200 1.35 -10.05 -16.39
C PHE A 200 1.28 -9.04 -15.24
N THR A 201 1.05 -7.76 -15.57
CA THR A 201 0.80 -6.72 -14.57
C THR A 201 0.06 -5.54 -15.19
N ALA A 202 -0.72 -4.81 -14.40
CA ALA A 202 -1.26 -3.52 -14.82
C ALA A 202 -0.34 -2.35 -14.45
N THR A 203 0.48 -2.54 -13.41
CA THR A 203 1.26 -1.48 -12.75
C THR A 203 2.71 -1.93 -12.60
N PRO A 204 3.50 -1.99 -13.68
CA PRO A 204 4.89 -2.40 -13.59
C PRO A 204 5.70 -1.38 -12.78
N LYS A 205 6.55 -1.87 -11.87
CA LYS A 205 7.57 -1.05 -11.19
C LYS A 205 8.85 -1.00 -12.05
N PRO A 206 9.80 -0.09 -11.79
CA PRO A 206 11.10 -0.08 -12.48
C PRO A 206 11.74 -1.48 -12.54
N LYS A 207 11.85 -2.13 -11.37
CA LYS A 207 12.32 -3.52 -11.23
C LYS A 207 11.60 -4.53 -12.15
N THR A 208 10.29 -4.39 -12.34
CA THR A 208 9.51 -5.31 -13.19
C THR A 208 9.82 -5.09 -14.66
N LEU A 209 9.98 -3.83 -15.10
CA LEU A 209 10.39 -3.48 -16.46
C LEU A 209 11.79 -3.97 -16.77
N GLU A 210 12.71 -3.86 -15.83
CA GLU A 210 14.09 -4.31 -16.02
C GLU A 210 14.20 -5.84 -16.08
N LEU A 211 13.45 -6.58 -15.25
CA LEU A 211 13.49 -8.05 -15.23
C LEU A 211 12.75 -8.71 -16.40
N PHE A 212 11.62 -8.14 -16.82
CA PHE A 212 10.72 -8.79 -17.78
C PHE A 212 10.48 -7.98 -19.05
N GLY A 213 10.81 -6.70 -19.07
CA GLY A 213 10.66 -5.85 -20.25
C GLY A 213 11.63 -6.23 -21.36
N THR A 214 11.25 -5.89 -22.58
CA THR A 214 12.09 -6.02 -23.76
C THR A 214 13.01 -4.81 -23.84
N LYS A 215 14.32 -5.05 -23.68
CA LYS A 215 15.37 -4.05 -23.89
C LYS A 215 15.33 -3.56 -25.34
N GLN A 216 15.28 -2.25 -25.53
CA GLN A 216 15.25 -1.59 -26.81
C GLN A 216 16.68 -1.20 -27.25
N PRO A 217 16.90 -0.85 -28.53
CA PRO A 217 18.22 -0.41 -29.02
C PRO A 217 18.76 0.84 -28.33
N ASP A 218 17.88 1.69 -27.78
CA ASP A 218 18.23 2.91 -27.04
C ASP A 218 18.57 2.65 -25.56
N GLY A 219 18.54 1.39 -25.10
CA GLY A 219 18.79 1.02 -23.71
C GLY A 219 17.55 1.04 -22.81
N SER A 220 16.41 1.56 -23.29
CA SER A 220 15.16 1.59 -22.53
C SER A 220 14.50 0.20 -22.44
N PHE A 221 13.66 -0.01 -21.42
CA PHE A 221 12.88 -1.25 -21.28
C PHE A 221 11.40 -0.96 -21.47
N GLN A 222 10.78 -1.77 -22.32
CA GLN A 222 9.37 -1.63 -22.70
C GLN A 222 8.62 -2.96 -22.55
N PRO A 223 7.31 -2.96 -22.24
CA PRO A 223 6.51 -4.18 -22.26
C PRO A 223 6.51 -4.82 -23.65
N PHE A 224 6.59 -6.16 -23.71
CA PHE A 224 6.45 -6.92 -24.95
C PHE A 224 5.04 -6.75 -25.55
N SER A 225 4.02 -6.73 -24.69
CA SER A 225 2.64 -6.40 -25.05
C SER A 225 2.10 -5.35 -24.10
N LEU A 226 1.49 -4.31 -24.67
CA LEU A 226 0.90 -3.19 -23.95
C LEU A 226 -0.58 -3.07 -24.31
N TYR A 227 -1.43 -2.95 -23.29
CA TYR A 227 -2.84 -2.60 -23.41
C TYR A 227 -3.20 -1.63 -22.30
N THR A 228 -3.32 -0.35 -22.65
CA THR A 228 -3.29 0.77 -21.71
C THR A 228 -4.61 0.95 -20.97
N MET A 229 -4.58 1.68 -19.85
CA MET A 229 -5.82 2.03 -19.14
C MET A 229 -6.69 2.94 -20.00
N GLN A 230 -6.07 3.91 -20.66
CA GLN A 230 -6.73 4.81 -21.60
C GLN A 230 -7.50 4.03 -22.67
N GLN A 231 -6.83 3.12 -23.39
CA GLN A 231 -7.46 2.34 -24.46
C GLN A 231 -8.62 1.50 -23.90
N ALA A 232 -8.45 0.89 -22.72
CA ALA A 232 -9.50 0.12 -22.09
C ALA A 232 -10.75 0.93 -21.70
N ILE A 233 -10.57 2.21 -21.35
CA ILE A 233 -11.68 3.13 -21.08
C ILE A 233 -12.33 3.58 -22.40
N GLU A 234 -11.54 3.96 -23.39
CA GLU A 234 -12.02 4.42 -24.70
C GLU A 234 -12.81 3.34 -25.46
N GLU A 235 -12.39 2.08 -25.35
CA GLU A 235 -13.10 0.92 -25.90
C GLU A 235 -14.31 0.49 -25.05
N GLY A 236 -14.53 1.09 -23.87
CA GLY A 236 -15.62 0.75 -22.97
C GLY A 236 -15.48 -0.62 -22.29
N PHE A 237 -14.26 -1.17 -22.23
CA PHE A 237 -13.99 -2.45 -21.55
C PHE A 237 -13.80 -2.31 -20.04
N ILE A 238 -13.48 -1.10 -19.57
CA ILE A 238 -13.52 -0.70 -18.17
C ILE A 238 -14.15 0.70 -18.06
N LEU A 239 -14.64 1.04 -16.88
CA LEU A 239 -15.17 2.37 -16.57
C LEU A 239 -14.08 3.30 -16.01
N ASP A 240 -14.20 4.60 -16.29
CA ASP A 240 -13.32 5.64 -15.74
C ASP A 240 -13.67 5.93 -14.27
N VAL A 241 -12.87 5.40 -13.35
CA VAL A 241 -13.07 5.55 -11.89
C VAL A 241 -12.83 6.96 -11.38
N LEU A 242 -12.23 7.83 -12.20
CA LEU A 242 -11.95 9.22 -11.86
C LEU A 242 -12.99 10.20 -12.42
N GLN A 243 -14.03 9.69 -13.11
CA GLN A 243 -15.05 10.52 -13.73
C GLN A 243 -15.91 11.29 -12.72
N ASN A 244 -16.31 10.64 -11.62
CA ASN A 244 -17.09 11.26 -10.54
C ASN A 244 -16.34 11.10 -9.21
N TYR A 245 -15.31 11.92 -9.01
CA TYR A 245 -14.46 11.88 -7.84
C TYR A 245 -14.70 13.11 -6.95
N THR A 246 -15.04 12.89 -5.69
CA THR A 246 -15.25 13.97 -4.72
C THR A 246 -14.28 13.78 -3.56
N THR A 247 -13.50 14.82 -3.22
CA THR A 247 -12.60 14.79 -2.06
C THR A 247 -13.15 15.63 -0.93
N TYR A 248 -12.91 15.19 0.29
CA TYR A 248 -13.22 15.89 1.52
C TYR A 248 -11.95 16.13 2.32
N LYS A 249 -11.89 17.28 2.99
CA LYS A 249 -10.85 17.64 3.93
C LYS A 249 -11.44 17.80 5.32
N THR A 250 -10.78 17.18 6.29
CA THR A 250 -11.14 17.24 7.70
C THR A 250 -10.45 18.41 8.37
N TYR A 251 -11.21 19.16 9.15
CA TYR A 251 -10.77 20.24 10.00
C TYR A 251 -11.11 19.91 11.46
N PHE A 252 -10.20 20.17 12.40
CA PHE A 252 -10.43 19.89 13.80
C PHE A 252 -9.54 20.72 14.73
N ASN A 253 -10.00 20.94 15.96
CA ASN A 253 -9.18 21.45 17.07
C ASN A 253 -9.11 20.44 18.21
N LEU A 254 -7.91 20.29 18.78
CA LEU A 254 -7.64 19.51 19.97
C LEU A 254 -7.36 20.41 21.18
N LEU A 255 -7.77 19.95 22.36
CA LEU A 255 -7.48 20.54 23.66
C LEU A 255 -6.51 19.67 24.44
N LYS A 256 -5.63 20.30 25.23
CA LYS A 256 -4.84 19.63 26.26
C LYS A 256 -5.67 19.56 27.54
N THR A 257 -5.88 18.37 28.09
CA THR A 257 -6.67 18.16 29.32
C THR A 257 -5.82 18.08 30.59
N VAL A 258 -4.50 17.96 30.47
CA VAL A 258 -3.56 17.93 31.60
C VAL A 258 -3.01 19.31 31.96
N GLU A 259 -2.91 19.59 33.26
CA GLU A 259 -2.31 20.84 33.77
C GLU A 259 -0.82 20.92 33.41
N ASN A 260 -0.07 19.83 33.59
CA ASN A 260 1.34 19.74 33.22
C ASN A 260 1.52 19.79 31.69
N ASP A 261 2.69 20.21 31.22
CA ASP A 261 3.01 20.26 29.78
C ASP A 261 4.12 19.27 29.43
N PRO A 262 3.80 17.96 29.35
CA PRO A 262 4.77 16.92 29.06
C PRO A 262 5.38 17.12 27.66
N ARG A 263 6.66 16.74 27.52
CA ARG A 263 7.38 16.81 26.25
C ARG A 263 7.36 15.47 25.55
N TYR A 264 7.08 15.48 24.25
CA TYR A 264 7.04 14.30 23.41
C TYR A 264 7.82 14.54 22.12
N ASP A 265 8.24 13.46 21.48
CA ASP A 265 8.72 13.54 20.11
C ASP A 265 7.63 14.09 19.18
N ARG A 266 7.94 15.18 18.50
CA ARG A 266 7.01 15.91 17.63
C ARG A 266 6.34 15.01 16.59
N SER A 267 7.12 14.20 15.88
CA SER A 267 6.62 13.39 14.75
C SER A 267 5.71 12.26 15.21
N LYS A 268 6.08 11.58 16.31
CA LYS A 268 5.30 10.52 16.94
C LYS A 268 4.01 11.09 17.55
N ALA A 269 4.10 12.17 18.33
CA ALA A 269 2.95 12.82 18.93
C ALA A 269 1.96 13.32 17.87
N ALA A 270 2.42 14.03 16.84
CA ALA A 270 1.55 14.52 15.78
C ALA A 270 0.83 13.39 15.01
N SER A 271 1.50 12.25 14.85
CA SER A 271 0.89 11.06 14.25
C SER A 271 -0.16 10.43 15.16
N MET A 272 0.07 10.38 16.47
CA MET A 272 -0.90 9.89 17.46
C MET A 272 -2.12 10.80 17.56
N LEU A 273 -1.93 12.11 17.61
CA LEU A 273 -3.02 13.09 17.67
C LEU A 273 -3.94 12.99 16.45
N ARG A 274 -3.38 12.85 15.24
CA ARG A 274 -4.17 12.56 14.03
C ARG A 274 -4.92 11.24 14.13
N TRP A 275 -4.27 10.20 14.65
CA TRP A 275 -4.89 8.89 14.81
C TRP A 275 -6.05 8.90 15.81
N PHE A 276 -5.90 9.66 16.91
CA PHE A 276 -6.96 9.89 17.90
C PHE A 276 -8.18 10.56 17.27
N VAL A 277 -8.00 11.65 16.53
CA VAL A 277 -9.11 12.37 15.88
C VAL A 277 -9.84 11.49 14.88
N ASP A 278 -9.11 10.78 14.03
CA ASP A 278 -9.70 9.94 12.98
C ASP A 278 -10.48 8.74 13.54
N LEU A 279 -10.13 8.25 14.73
CA LEU A 279 -10.86 7.18 15.42
C LEU A 279 -11.97 7.68 16.33
N HIS A 280 -12.02 8.99 16.59
CA HIS A 280 -13.00 9.58 17.48
C HIS A 280 -14.42 9.28 16.97
N ASP A 281 -15.32 8.89 17.88
CA ASP A 281 -16.66 8.42 17.50
C ASP A 281 -17.42 9.47 16.68
N HIS A 282 -17.36 10.73 17.10
CA HIS A 282 -17.94 11.86 16.35
C HIS A 282 -17.43 11.95 14.90
N ALA A 283 -16.14 11.77 14.66
CA ALA A 283 -15.56 11.82 13.32
C ALA A 283 -16.06 10.68 12.43
N ILE A 284 -16.14 9.47 12.99
CA ILE A 284 -16.66 8.29 12.30
C ILE A 284 -18.15 8.48 11.98
N GLN A 285 -18.96 8.96 12.93
CA GLN A 285 -20.40 9.17 12.73
C GLN A 285 -20.69 10.21 11.65
N GLN A 286 -19.95 11.33 11.59
CA GLN A 286 -20.10 12.31 10.52
C GLN A 286 -19.74 11.74 9.14
N LYS A 287 -18.69 10.94 9.03
CA LYS A 287 -18.36 10.27 7.75
C LYS A 287 -19.42 9.23 7.39
N VAL A 288 -19.92 8.46 8.36
CA VAL A 288 -20.96 7.46 8.16
C VAL A 288 -22.26 8.07 7.66
N SER A 289 -22.68 9.22 8.20
CA SER A 289 -23.88 9.90 7.71
C SER A 289 -23.73 10.30 6.23
N ILE A 290 -22.60 10.90 5.85
CA ILE A 290 -22.29 11.24 4.45
C ILE A 290 -22.31 9.98 3.57
N ILE A 291 -21.64 8.90 3.99
CA ILE A 291 -21.50 7.65 3.24
C ILE A 291 -22.86 7.00 3.00
N VAL A 292 -23.64 6.80 4.07
CA VAL A 292 -24.91 6.06 4.03
C VAL A 292 -25.98 6.86 3.31
N GLU A 293 -26.08 8.17 3.56
CA GLU A 293 -27.05 9.03 2.87
C GLU A 293 -26.72 9.20 1.40
N HIS A 294 -25.44 9.39 1.03
CA HIS A 294 -25.03 9.38 -0.37
C HIS A 294 -25.40 8.05 -1.05
N PHE A 295 -25.17 6.92 -0.38
CA PHE A 295 -25.55 5.62 -0.94
C PHE A 295 -27.06 5.52 -1.14
N HIS A 296 -27.84 5.87 -0.13
CA HIS A 296 -29.30 5.79 -0.14
C HIS A 296 -29.87 6.64 -1.28
N GLN A 297 -29.45 7.90 -1.37
CA GLN A 297 -30.06 8.91 -2.23
C GLN A 297 -29.57 8.84 -3.69
N ILE A 298 -28.30 8.46 -3.91
CA ILE A 298 -27.66 8.56 -5.24
C ILE A 298 -27.35 7.18 -5.84
N ILE A 299 -26.93 6.22 -5.03
CA ILE A 299 -26.38 4.95 -5.53
C ILE A 299 -27.42 3.84 -5.58
N THR A 300 -28.36 3.79 -4.64
CA THR A 300 -29.27 2.66 -4.45
C THR A 300 -30.07 2.34 -5.71
N ASP A 301 -30.59 3.35 -6.40
CA ASP A 301 -31.43 3.18 -7.60
C ASP A 301 -30.62 2.85 -8.86
N THR A 302 -29.29 2.90 -8.81
CA THR A 302 -28.44 2.52 -9.94
C THR A 302 -28.39 1.00 -10.11
N ILE A 303 -28.20 0.54 -11.35
CA ILE A 303 -28.17 -0.89 -11.69
C ILE A 303 -29.45 -1.61 -11.24
N ASP A 304 -30.62 -1.02 -11.52
CA ASP A 304 -31.93 -1.63 -11.21
C ASP A 304 -32.07 -2.01 -9.72
N GLY A 305 -31.67 -1.09 -8.83
CA GLY A 305 -31.73 -1.29 -7.37
C GLY A 305 -30.64 -2.21 -6.80
N LYS A 306 -29.71 -2.72 -7.63
CA LYS A 306 -28.75 -3.76 -7.24
C LYS A 306 -27.36 -3.25 -6.89
N ALA A 307 -27.12 -1.95 -7.00
CA ALA A 307 -25.82 -1.35 -6.75
C ALA A 307 -25.25 -1.70 -5.36
N LYS A 308 -23.94 -1.75 -5.27
CA LYS A 308 -23.19 -2.03 -4.04
C LYS A 308 -22.07 -1.00 -3.86
N ALA A 309 -21.62 -0.85 -2.63
CA ALA A 309 -20.53 0.05 -2.28
C ALA A 309 -19.46 -0.61 -1.41
N MET A 310 -18.26 -0.04 -1.46
CA MET A 310 -17.09 -0.49 -0.71
C MET A 310 -16.48 0.67 0.06
N LEU A 311 -16.25 0.49 1.35
CA LEU A 311 -15.55 1.45 2.21
C LEU A 311 -14.13 0.94 2.50
N VAL A 312 -13.13 1.71 2.10
CA VAL A 312 -11.71 1.38 2.30
C VAL A 312 -11.17 2.18 3.48
N THR A 313 -10.87 1.49 4.57
CA THR A 313 -10.44 2.10 5.83
C THR A 313 -8.94 2.00 6.05
N ARG A 314 -8.40 2.95 6.81
CA ARG A 314 -6.96 3.04 7.09
C ARG A 314 -6.39 1.90 7.94
N SER A 315 -7.19 1.32 8.84
CA SER A 315 -6.75 0.22 9.70
C SER A 315 -7.88 -0.76 10.02
N ARG A 316 -7.50 -1.93 10.55
CA ARG A 316 -8.47 -2.95 10.99
C ARG A 316 -9.39 -2.42 12.10
N LEU A 317 -8.86 -1.59 13.01
CA LEU A 317 -9.66 -0.92 14.05
C LEU A 317 -10.70 0.04 13.46
N HIS A 318 -10.32 0.81 12.42
CA HIS A 318 -11.30 1.66 11.72
C HIS A 318 -12.38 0.80 11.04
N ALA A 319 -12.01 -0.33 10.42
CA ALA A 319 -13.00 -1.23 9.83
C ALA A 319 -14.03 -1.74 10.85
N VAL A 320 -13.59 -2.07 12.07
CA VAL A 320 -14.48 -2.46 13.18
C VAL A 320 -15.42 -1.30 13.55
N ARG A 321 -14.89 -0.11 13.85
CA ARG A 321 -15.71 1.04 14.26
C ARG A 321 -16.68 1.51 13.18
N TYR A 322 -16.24 1.56 11.91
CA TYR A 322 -17.13 1.85 10.79
C TYR A 322 -18.24 0.80 10.64
N LYS A 323 -17.94 -0.48 10.84
CA LYS A 323 -18.95 -1.54 10.77
C LYS A 323 -20.04 -1.34 11.83
N LEU A 324 -19.63 -1.08 13.07
CA LEU A 324 -20.55 -0.81 14.18
C LEU A 324 -21.39 0.45 13.91
N ALA A 325 -20.75 1.55 13.48
CA ALA A 325 -21.41 2.81 13.21
C ALA A 325 -22.37 2.73 12.00
N ILE A 326 -21.97 2.11 10.89
CA ILE A 326 -22.83 1.91 9.72
C ILE A 326 -24.03 1.03 10.09
N ASP A 327 -23.82 -0.09 10.76
CA ASP A 327 -24.92 -0.97 11.15
C ASP A 327 -25.93 -0.26 12.07
N GLN A 328 -25.43 0.55 13.00
CA GLN A 328 -26.28 1.34 13.88
C GLN A 328 -27.08 2.38 13.08
N TYR A 329 -26.41 3.14 12.22
CA TYR A 329 -27.04 4.16 11.38
C TYR A 329 -28.12 3.57 10.45
N LEU A 330 -27.82 2.41 9.83
CA LEU A 330 -28.78 1.69 8.97
C LEU A 330 -30.03 1.24 9.75
N ARG A 331 -29.86 0.75 10.98
CA ARG A 331 -30.98 0.38 11.86
C ARG A 331 -31.80 1.60 12.27
N ASP A 332 -31.15 2.68 12.69
CA ASP A 332 -31.82 3.88 13.18
C ASP A 332 -32.64 4.58 12.09
N LYS A 333 -32.17 4.51 10.83
CA LYS A 333 -32.92 5.01 9.66
C LYS A 333 -33.94 4.02 9.10
N GLY A 334 -33.91 2.76 9.53
CA GLY A 334 -34.79 1.71 9.00
C GLY A 334 -34.49 1.33 7.55
N TYR A 335 -33.25 1.52 7.07
CA TYR A 335 -32.89 1.17 5.70
C TYR A 335 -32.80 -0.35 5.51
N PRO A 336 -33.28 -0.91 4.37
CA PRO A 336 -33.47 -2.36 4.20
C PRO A 336 -32.20 -3.15 3.85
N TYR A 337 -31.03 -2.51 3.88
CA TYR A 337 -29.76 -3.11 3.47
C TYR A 337 -28.77 -3.29 4.63
N GLN A 338 -27.85 -4.23 4.47
CA GLN A 338 -26.87 -4.63 5.48
C GLN A 338 -25.43 -4.40 5.01
N SER A 339 -24.51 -4.36 5.97
CA SER A 339 -23.08 -4.24 5.71
C SER A 339 -22.30 -5.50 6.12
N LEU A 340 -21.17 -5.75 5.45
CA LEU A 340 -20.17 -6.77 5.80
C LEU A 340 -18.82 -6.10 6.02
N VAL A 341 -17.96 -6.72 6.81
CA VAL A 341 -16.58 -6.27 7.06
C VAL A 341 -15.58 -7.34 6.64
N ALA A 342 -14.37 -6.95 6.23
CA ALA A 342 -13.30 -7.90 5.92
C ALA A 342 -11.92 -7.43 6.39
N PHE A 343 -11.31 -8.20 7.29
CA PHE A 343 -9.96 -7.99 7.80
C PHE A 343 -9.35 -9.30 8.31
N THR A 344 -8.04 -9.31 8.56
CA THR A 344 -7.34 -10.49 9.08
C THR A 344 -7.08 -10.40 10.58
N GLY A 345 -7.21 -11.54 11.26
CA GLY A 345 -6.90 -11.69 12.69
C GLY A 345 -7.94 -11.05 13.62
N THR A 346 -7.63 -11.07 14.91
CA THR A 346 -8.45 -10.44 15.96
C THR A 346 -8.06 -8.98 16.14
N VAL A 347 -9.05 -8.12 16.35
CA VAL A 347 -8.92 -6.69 16.63
C VAL A 347 -9.52 -6.41 17.99
N LYS A 348 -8.75 -5.77 18.88
CA LYS A 348 -9.24 -5.30 20.17
C LYS A 348 -9.73 -3.86 20.05
N ASP A 349 -10.91 -3.59 20.58
CA ASP A 349 -11.45 -2.23 20.78
C ASP A 349 -12.11 -2.18 22.17
N GLY A 350 -11.47 -1.45 23.09
CA GLY A 350 -11.78 -1.56 24.53
C GLY A 350 -11.56 -2.99 25.06
N ASP A 351 -12.53 -3.49 25.81
CA ASP A 351 -12.52 -4.84 26.38
C ASP A 351 -13.10 -5.92 25.44
N MET A 352 -13.44 -5.57 24.21
CA MET A 352 -14.06 -6.47 23.24
C MET A 352 -13.08 -6.92 22.15
N ASP A 353 -13.16 -8.22 21.83
CA ASP A 353 -12.45 -8.84 20.72
C ASP A 353 -13.36 -8.98 19.49
N PHE A 354 -12.90 -8.44 18.36
CA PHE A 354 -13.61 -8.50 17.09
C PHE A 354 -12.84 -9.32 16.06
N THR A 355 -13.56 -10.17 15.34
CA THR A 355 -13.06 -10.95 14.20
C THR A 355 -14.00 -10.75 13.02
N GLU A 356 -13.53 -11.00 11.80
CA GLU A 356 -14.39 -10.91 10.60
C GLU A 356 -15.63 -11.80 10.75
N ALA A 357 -15.45 -13.05 11.20
CA ALA A 357 -16.56 -13.97 11.42
C ALA A 357 -17.54 -13.52 12.51
N SER A 358 -17.05 -12.95 13.62
CA SER A 358 -17.93 -12.49 14.70
C SER A 358 -18.74 -11.25 14.33
N MET A 359 -18.27 -10.44 13.37
CA MET A 359 -18.93 -9.21 12.94
C MET A 359 -19.84 -9.37 11.72
N ASN A 360 -19.66 -10.44 10.95
CA ASN A 360 -20.49 -10.73 9.79
C ASN A 360 -21.57 -11.75 10.17
N THR A 361 -22.82 -11.31 10.20
CA THR A 361 -23.97 -12.17 10.53
C THR A 361 -24.90 -12.29 9.33
N ALA A 362 -25.28 -13.53 9.02
CA ALA A 362 -26.30 -13.83 8.03
C ALA A 362 -27.65 -13.25 8.48
N SER A 363 -28.57 -13.00 7.54
CA SER A 363 -29.95 -12.60 7.89
C SER A 363 -30.68 -13.63 8.78
N ALA A 364 -30.20 -14.89 8.81
CA ALA A 364 -30.67 -15.97 9.67
C ALA A 364 -30.01 -16.02 11.06
N GLY A 365 -29.15 -15.05 11.41
CA GLY A 365 -28.47 -14.99 12.72
C GLY A 365 -27.19 -15.82 12.84
N THR A 366 -26.76 -16.51 11.78
CA THR A 366 -25.54 -17.34 11.78
C THR A 366 -24.31 -16.54 11.35
N HIS A 367 -23.17 -16.74 12.00
CA HIS A 367 -21.90 -16.11 11.60
C HIS A 367 -21.44 -16.55 10.20
N ILE A 368 -20.96 -15.58 9.41
CA ILE A 368 -20.41 -15.79 8.08
C ILE A 368 -18.90 -15.98 8.22
N SER A 369 -18.37 -17.11 7.75
CA SER A 369 -16.92 -17.34 7.79
C SER A 369 -16.16 -16.40 6.84
N ASP A 370 -14.90 -16.11 7.15
CA ASP A 370 -14.00 -15.33 6.30
C ASP A 370 -13.94 -15.81 4.84
N GLN A 371 -14.12 -17.11 4.61
CA GLN A 371 -14.08 -17.70 3.27
C GLN A 371 -15.36 -17.45 2.48
N ALA A 372 -16.48 -17.21 3.17
CA ALA A 372 -17.80 -16.99 2.60
C ALA A 372 -18.10 -15.51 2.35
N THR A 373 -17.46 -14.57 3.06
CA THR A 373 -17.72 -13.12 2.99
C THR A 373 -17.85 -12.58 1.56
N ALA A 374 -16.94 -12.96 0.65
CA ALA A 374 -16.96 -12.49 -0.73
C ALA A 374 -18.16 -13.00 -1.54
N GLU A 375 -18.59 -14.25 -1.33
CA GLU A 375 -19.76 -14.82 -1.98
C GLU A 375 -21.05 -14.30 -1.35
N THR A 376 -21.10 -14.18 -0.02
CA THR A 376 -22.24 -13.61 0.70
C THR A 376 -22.49 -12.16 0.30
N PHE A 377 -21.43 -11.37 0.08
CA PHE A 377 -21.57 -10.00 -0.40
C PHE A 377 -22.25 -9.90 -1.78
N LYS A 378 -22.27 -10.95 -2.59
CA LYS A 378 -23.01 -10.94 -3.87
C LYS A 378 -24.53 -10.99 -3.66
N GLN A 379 -24.97 -11.51 -2.52
CA GLN A 379 -26.38 -11.71 -2.19
C GLN A 379 -27.01 -10.43 -1.63
N GLU A 380 -28.33 -10.38 -1.62
CA GLU A 380 -29.10 -9.40 -0.83
C GLU A 380 -29.26 -9.93 0.60
N PRO A 381 -29.36 -9.06 1.63
CA PRO A 381 -29.49 -7.59 1.60
C PRO A 381 -28.15 -6.82 1.68
N TYR A 382 -27.00 -7.48 1.45
CA TYR A 382 -25.68 -6.87 1.66
C TYR A 382 -25.33 -5.83 0.60
N ARG A 383 -25.27 -4.55 0.98
CA ARG A 383 -24.96 -3.44 0.06
C ARG A 383 -23.62 -2.76 0.33
N PHE A 384 -23.08 -2.86 1.55
CA PHE A 384 -21.79 -2.27 1.93
C PHE A 384 -20.74 -3.33 2.26
N LEU A 385 -19.53 -3.18 1.73
CA LEU A 385 -18.36 -3.97 2.13
C LEU A 385 -17.26 -3.06 2.70
N ILE A 386 -16.96 -3.22 3.99
CA ILE A 386 -15.97 -2.41 4.71
C ILE A 386 -14.67 -3.20 4.78
N VAL A 387 -13.56 -2.63 4.33
CA VAL A 387 -12.28 -3.33 4.25
C VAL A 387 -11.13 -2.50 4.80
N ALA A 388 -10.16 -3.15 5.43
CA ALA A 388 -8.89 -2.51 5.79
C ALA A 388 -7.78 -2.84 4.76
N ASN A 389 -7.44 -4.14 4.67
CA ASN A 389 -6.37 -4.64 3.78
C ASN A 389 -6.83 -5.81 2.88
N LYS A 390 -7.95 -6.48 3.21
CA LYS A 390 -8.54 -7.53 2.37
C LYS A 390 -9.26 -6.91 1.15
N PHE A 391 -9.45 -7.71 0.11
CA PHE A 391 -10.21 -7.37 -1.11
C PHE A 391 -9.74 -6.14 -1.91
N GLN A 392 -8.64 -5.48 -1.53
CA GLN A 392 -7.98 -4.44 -2.34
C GLN A 392 -7.32 -5.02 -3.60
N THR A 393 -7.02 -6.33 -3.61
CA THR A 393 -6.67 -7.05 -4.84
C THR A 393 -7.38 -8.39 -4.96
N GLY A 394 -7.68 -8.79 -6.20
CA GLY A 394 -8.29 -10.07 -6.56
C GLY A 394 -9.79 -10.22 -6.26
N PHE A 395 -10.43 -9.19 -5.72
CA PHE A 395 -11.89 -9.14 -5.60
C PHE A 395 -12.52 -8.62 -6.88
N ASP A 396 -13.61 -9.26 -7.31
CA ASP A 396 -14.37 -8.92 -8.51
C ASP A 396 -15.87 -8.87 -8.19
N GLN A 397 -16.45 -7.68 -8.35
CA GLN A 397 -17.87 -7.42 -8.11
C GLN A 397 -18.38 -6.40 -9.15
N PRO A 398 -19.02 -6.84 -10.24
CA PRO A 398 -19.53 -5.96 -11.28
C PRO A 398 -20.61 -4.96 -10.81
N LEU A 399 -21.34 -5.30 -9.73
CA LEU A 399 -22.38 -4.42 -9.14
C LEU A 399 -21.81 -3.33 -8.23
N LEU A 400 -20.49 -3.26 -8.04
CA LEU A 400 -19.87 -2.23 -7.21
C LEU A 400 -19.90 -0.90 -7.96
N SER A 401 -20.72 0.06 -7.50
CA SER A 401 -20.95 1.37 -8.15
C SER A 401 -20.28 2.53 -7.43
N ALA A 402 -20.11 2.42 -6.11
CA ALA A 402 -19.48 3.46 -5.29
C ALA A 402 -18.30 2.93 -4.46
N MET A 403 -17.29 3.78 -4.28
CA MET A 403 -16.21 3.55 -3.33
C MET A 403 -16.06 4.74 -2.39
N TYR A 404 -16.02 4.46 -1.10
CA TYR A 404 -15.75 5.42 -0.05
C TYR A 404 -14.34 5.17 0.47
N VAL A 405 -13.49 6.20 0.52
CA VAL A 405 -12.07 6.06 0.87
C VAL A 405 -11.76 6.86 2.11
N ASP A 406 -11.38 6.19 3.19
CA ASP A 406 -10.85 6.79 4.42
C ASP A 406 -9.47 6.18 4.73
N LYS A 407 -8.63 6.13 3.69
CA LYS A 407 -7.27 5.59 3.72
C LYS A 407 -6.41 6.45 2.81
N LYS A 408 -5.20 6.80 3.27
CA LYS A 408 -4.21 7.45 2.41
C LYS A 408 -3.83 6.50 1.27
N LEU A 409 -4.08 6.92 0.04
CA LEU A 409 -3.77 6.20 -1.19
C LEU A 409 -2.73 7.01 -1.97
N GLY A 410 -1.75 6.30 -2.53
CA GLY A 410 -0.69 6.91 -3.35
C GLY A 410 0.01 5.86 -4.21
N GLY A 411 0.57 6.31 -5.33
CA GLY A 411 1.24 5.47 -6.32
C GLY A 411 0.40 4.24 -6.72
N VAL A 412 1.06 3.10 -6.84
CA VAL A 412 0.45 1.82 -7.24
C VAL A 412 -0.78 1.44 -6.40
N ASN A 413 -0.78 1.73 -5.09
CA ASN A 413 -1.87 1.36 -4.19
C ASN A 413 -3.18 2.08 -4.52
N ALA A 414 -3.11 3.34 -5.00
CA ALA A 414 -4.29 4.08 -5.42
C ALA A 414 -4.95 3.43 -6.64
N VAL A 415 -4.15 3.14 -7.68
CA VAL A 415 -4.62 2.50 -8.92
C VAL A 415 -5.25 1.15 -8.63
N GLN A 416 -4.61 0.31 -7.82
CA GLN A 416 -5.11 -1.04 -7.53
C GLN A 416 -6.40 -1.05 -6.72
N THR A 417 -6.52 -0.12 -5.77
CA THR A 417 -7.70 0.00 -4.90
C THR A 417 -8.87 0.53 -5.71
N LEU A 418 -8.71 1.69 -6.36
CA LEU A 418 -9.78 2.35 -7.09
C LEU A 418 -10.20 1.58 -8.34
N SER A 419 -9.29 0.89 -9.02
CA SER A 419 -9.62 0.04 -10.18
C SER A 419 -10.56 -1.13 -9.84
N ARG A 420 -10.81 -1.45 -8.55
CA ARG A 420 -11.85 -2.44 -8.20
C ARG A 420 -13.24 -1.99 -8.64
N LEU A 421 -13.43 -0.68 -8.80
CA LEU A 421 -14.66 -0.06 -9.20
C LEU A 421 -14.87 -0.08 -10.73
N ASN A 422 -13.85 -0.39 -11.53
CA ASN A 422 -13.86 -0.17 -12.98
C ASN A 422 -14.59 -1.23 -13.82
N ARG A 423 -15.16 -2.26 -13.17
CA ARG A 423 -15.84 -3.36 -13.87
C ARG A 423 -17.13 -2.88 -14.54
N THR A 424 -17.31 -3.25 -15.79
CA THR A 424 -18.50 -2.97 -16.59
C THR A 424 -19.64 -3.92 -16.24
N ASN A 425 -20.85 -3.40 -16.23
CA ASN A 425 -22.10 -4.16 -16.21
C ASN A 425 -23.07 -3.43 -17.16
N PRO A 426 -23.94 -4.12 -17.92
CA PRO A 426 -24.86 -3.49 -18.86
C PRO A 426 -25.63 -2.28 -18.28
N ASP A 427 -26.03 -2.37 -17.01
CA ASP A 427 -26.84 -1.33 -16.35
C ASP A 427 -25.97 -0.34 -15.53
N LYS A 428 -24.64 -0.46 -15.61
CA LYS A 428 -23.70 0.38 -14.88
C LYS A 428 -23.02 1.37 -15.82
N ILE A 429 -23.50 2.61 -15.78
CA ILE A 429 -23.10 3.69 -16.67
C ILE A 429 -21.83 4.41 -16.17
N SER A 430 -21.72 4.60 -14.85
CA SER A 430 -20.59 5.31 -14.25
C SER A 430 -20.26 4.79 -12.85
N THR A 431 -19.16 5.29 -12.31
CA THR A 431 -18.67 4.97 -10.97
C THR A 431 -18.53 6.25 -10.15
N VAL A 432 -18.67 6.15 -8.82
CA VAL A 432 -18.57 7.29 -7.91
C VAL A 432 -17.55 7.01 -6.81
N VAL A 433 -16.69 7.99 -6.50
CA VAL A 433 -15.74 7.92 -5.40
C VAL A 433 -15.91 9.12 -4.48
N LEU A 434 -16.10 8.85 -3.18
CA LEU A 434 -15.96 9.86 -2.13
C LEU A 434 -14.70 9.57 -1.32
N ASP A 435 -13.77 10.50 -1.28
CA ASP A 435 -12.46 10.33 -0.64
C ASP A 435 -12.27 11.32 0.51
N PHE A 436 -12.23 10.81 1.73
CA PHE A 436 -12.06 11.55 2.97
C PHE A 436 -10.58 11.71 3.39
N ALA A 437 -9.66 11.12 2.62
CA ALA A 437 -8.26 11.02 3.01
C ALA A 437 -7.30 11.66 2.01
N ASN A 438 -7.62 11.71 0.72
CA ASN A 438 -6.66 12.13 -0.31
C ASN A 438 -7.10 13.40 -1.03
N GLU A 439 -6.11 14.13 -1.53
CA GLU A 439 -6.32 15.25 -2.45
C GLU A 439 -6.39 14.74 -3.89
N ALA A 440 -7.17 15.40 -4.73
CA ALA A 440 -7.35 15.00 -6.13
C ALA A 440 -6.03 14.94 -6.91
N SER A 441 -5.10 15.86 -6.62
CA SER A 441 -3.76 15.92 -7.23
C SER A 441 -2.92 14.67 -6.93
N VAL A 442 -2.98 14.14 -5.70
CA VAL A 442 -2.25 12.92 -5.33
C VAL A 442 -2.77 11.70 -6.09
N ILE A 443 -4.08 11.63 -6.26
CA ILE A 443 -4.73 10.55 -7.03
C ILE A 443 -4.44 10.70 -8.53
N GLN A 444 -4.48 11.91 -9.05
CA GLN A 444 -4.10 12.23 -10.43
C GLN A 444 -2.69 11.71 -10.74
N THR A 445 -1.69 12.13 -9.98
CA THR A 445 -0.30 11.71 -10.16
C THR A 445 -0.14 10.19 -10.11
N ALA A 446 -0.87 9.53 -9.21
CA ALA A 446 -0.83 8.07 -9.09
C ALA A 446 -1.40 7.35 -10.33
N PHE A 447 -2.45 7.88 -10.95
CA PHE A 447 -3.08 7.30 -12.14
C PHE A 447 -2.35 7.64 -13.43
N GLU A 448 -1.86 8.86 -13.58
CA GLU A 448 -1.14 9.31 -14.79
C GLU A 448 0.04 8.40 -15.12
N GLN A 449 0.76 7.90 -14.11
CA GLN A 449 1.89 6.99 -14.28
C GLN A 449 1.53 5.72 -15.10
N TYR A 450 0.28 5.27 -15.07
CA TYR A 450 -0.18 4.02 -15.70
C TYR A 450 -1.34 4.22 -16.68
N TYR A 451 -1.66 5.48 -17.02
CA TYR A 451 -2.82 5.80 -17.85
C TYR A 451 -2.59 5.42 -19.33
N ASP A 452 -1.47 5.88 -19.88
CA ASP A 452 -1.04 5.64 -21.26
C ASP A 452 0.08 4.59 -21.29
N ARG A 453 1.34 5.02 -21.28
CA ARG A 453 2.50 4.12 -21.34
C ARG A 453 3.55 4.46 -20.30
N THR A 454 4.14 3.43 -19.72
CA THR A 454 5.27 3.55 -18.80
C THR A 454 6.51 2.92 -19.43
N ILE A 455 7.63 3.63 -19.44
CA ILE A 455 8.93 3.11 -19.89
C ILE A 455 9.97 3.29 -18.78
N LEU A 456 10.92 2.36 -18.71
CA LEU A 456 12.13 2.55 -17.90
C LEU A 456 13.21 3.09 -18.85
N THR A 457 13.76 4.27 -18.55
CA THR A 457 14.66 4.99 -19.47
C THR A 457 15.99 4.30 -19.67
N GLU A 458 16.53 3.71 -18.61
CA GLU A 458 17.84 3.06 -18.57
C GLU A 458 17.87 1.96 -17.51
N GLU A 459 18.88 1.08 -17.59
CA GLU A 459 19.10 0.04 -16.57
C GLU A 459 19.62 0.63 -15.25
N THR A 460 19.39 -0.10 -14.17
CA THR A 460 19.91 0.25 -12.85
C THR A 460 21.43 0.08 -12.85
N ASP A 461 22.17 1.14 -12.54
CA ASP A 461 23.63 1.08 -12.42
C ASP A 461 24.01 0.11 -11.28
N PRO A 462 24.76 -0.98 -11.57
CA PRO A 462 25.22 -1.91 -10.54
C PRO A 462 26.06 -1.24 -9.45
N ASN A 463 26.71 -0.10 -9.75
CA ASN A 463 27.60 0.59 -8.81
C ASN A 463 26.89 1.14 -7.55
N ILE A 464 25.57 1.34 -7.64
CA ILE A 464 24.70 1.75 -6.55
C ILE A 464 24.80 0.77 -5.36
N LEU A 465 25.13 -0.49 -5.62
CA LEU A 465 25.37 -1.49 -4.60
C LEU A 465 26.59 -1.16 -3.73
N TYR A 466 27.69 -0.75 -4.36
CA TYR A 466 28.91 -0.34 -3.67
C TYR A 466 28.72 0.98 -2.92
N ASP A 467 27.89 1.91 -3.43
CA ASP A 467 27.56 3.14 -2.71
C ASP A 467 26.84 2.85 -1.37
N VAL A 468 25.86 1.93 -1.39
CA VAL A 468 25.14 1.54 -0.16
C VAL A 468 26.05 0.75 0.78
N GLN A 469 26.92 -0.11 0.24
CA GLN A 469 27.93 -0.83 1.03
C GLN A 469 28.88 0.15 1.72
N PHE A 470 29.42 1.14 1.00
CA PHE A 470 30.30 2.17 1.54
C PHE A 470 29.63 2.94 2.69
N GLN A 471 28.35 3.29 2.55
CA GLN A 471 27.58 3.94 3.63
C GLN A 471 27.35 3.03 4.85
N LEU A 472 27.32 1.71 4.65
CA LEU A 472 27.25 0.73 5.74
C LEU A 472 28.62 0.55 6.40
N ASP A 473 29.71 0.56 5.64
CA ASP A 473 31.07 0.49 6.17
C ASP A 473 31.41 1.71 7.04
N ASP A 474 30.96 2.91 6.61
CA ASP A 474 31.12 4.19 7.34
C ASP A 474 30.34 4.23 8.68
N SER A 475 29.35 3.35 8.86
CA SER A 475 28.60 3.26 10.12
C SER A 475 29.37 2.55 11.25
N HIS A 476 30.47 1.85 10.91
CA HIS A 476 31.38 1.17 11.84
C HIS A 476 30.74 0.14 12.79
N PHE A 477 29.56 -0.41 12.46
CA PHE A 477 28.93 -1.48 13.23
C PHE A 477 29.62 -2.85 13.05
N TYR A 478 30.27 -3.05 11.91
CA TYR A 478 31.04 -4.24 11.56
C TYR A 478 32.35 -3.84 10.89
N ASP A 479 33.27 -4.79 10.78
CA ASP A 479 34.49 -4.69 9.98
C ASP A 479 34.63 -5.89 9.01
N GLU A 480 35.67 -5.84 8.17
CA GLU A 480 35.96 -6.90 7.19
C GLU A 480 36.25 -8.26 7.85
N ASN A 481 36.80 -8.25 9.08
CA ASN A 481 37.09 -9.47 9.82
C ASN A 481 35.79 -10.12 10.35
N ASP A 482 34.78 -9.35 10.73
CA ASP A 482 33.45 -9.88 11.07
C ASP A 482 32.81 -10.59 9.87
N ILE A 483 32.87 -9.97 8.69
CA ILE A 483 32.34 -10.54 7.43
C ILE A 483 33.10 -11.83 7.09
N THR A 484 34.42 -11.80 7.15
CA THR A 484 35.29 -12.96 6.84
C THR A 484 35.06 -14.11 7.82
N THR A 485 34.94 -13.80 9.11
CA THR A 485 34.69 -14.79 10.16
C THR A 485 33.33 -15.45 9.97
N PHE A 486 32.31 -14.65 9.66
CA PHE A 486 30.98 -15.16 9.33
C PHE A 486 31.01 -16.04 8.07
N ALA A 487 31.61 -15.55 6.98
CA ALA A 487 31.67 -16.25 5.69
C ALA A 487 32.38 -17.61 5.82
N ARG A 488 33.51 -17.66 6.54
CA ARG A 488 34.23 -18.93 6.77
C ARG A 488 33.36 -19.99 7.44
N VAL A 489 32.48 -19.59 8.37
CA VAL A 489 31.55 -20.50 9.01
C VAL A 489 30.37 -20.85 8.10
N TYR A 490 29.84 -19.87 7.37
CA TYR A 490 28.64 -20.01 6.54
C TYR A 490 28.87 -20.91 5.32
N PHE A 491 29.98 -20.70 4.60
CA PHE A 491 30.33 -21.49 3.42
C PHE A 491 31.06 -22.79 3.76
N SER A 492 31.34 -23.09 5.03
CA SER A 492 31.95 -24.35 5.45
C SER A 492 30.93 -25.49 5.52
N THR A 493 31.32 -26.71 5.10
CA THR A 493 30.55 -27.94 5.27
C THR A 493 30.33 -28.34 6.75
N LYS A 494 31.08 -27.73 7.68
CA LYS A 494 31.00 -28.00 9.13
C LYS A 494 30.42 -26.81 9.93
N GLY A 495 29.81 -25.84 9.23
CA GLY A 495 29.13 -24.72 9.85
C GLY A 495 27.95 -25.17 10.72
N THR A 496 27.81 -24.63 11.92
CA THR A 496 26.63 -24.83 12.77
C THR A 496 25.95 -23.50 13.05
N GLN A 497 24.64 -23.55 13.30
CA GLN A 497 23.85 -22.36 13.58
C GLN A 497 24.39 -21.58 14.79
N ASP A 498 24.89 -22.27 15.82
CA ASP A 498 25.51 -21.66 16.99
C ASP A 498 26.79 -20.90 16.67
N ARG A 499 27.61 -21.41 15.73
CA ARG A 499 28.84 -20.73 15.29
C ARG A 499 28.56 -19.49 14.45
N LEU A 500 27.53 -19.54 13.60
CA LEU A 500 27.06 -18.36 12.85
C LEU A 500 26.55 -17.28 13.81
N HIS A 501 25.84 -17.69 14.85
CA HIS A 501 25.40 -16.79 15.90
C HIS A 501 26.56 -16.14 16.66
N ALA A 502 27.58 -16.92 17.01
CA ALA A 502 28.78 -16.40 17.68
C ALA A 502 29.52 -15.38 16.79
N ALA A 503 29.61 -15.63 15.48
CA ALA A 503 30.25 -14.72 14.53
C ALA A 503 29.53 -13.36 14.40
N LEU A 504 28.22 -13.30 14.68
CA LEU A 504 27.45 -12.06 14.63
C LEU A 504 27.36 -11.33 15.98
N ALA A 505 27.77 -11.95 17.08
CA ALA A 505 27.52 -11.45 18.42
C ALA A 505 28.14 -10.07 18.66
N SER A 506 29.42 -9.89 18.27
CA SER A 506 30.13 -8.62 18.47
C SER A 506 29.45 -7.45 17.74
N VAL A 507 28.97 -7.69 16.51
CA VAL A 507 28.24 -6.70 15.70
C VAL A 507 26.90 -6.35 16.33
N ILE A 508 26.18 -7.35 16.87
CA ILE A 508 24.90 -7.14 17.56
C ILE A 508 25.09 -6.31 18.84
N ASP A 509 26.18 -6.54 19.58
CA ASP A 509 26.47 -5.81 20.81
C ASP A 509 26.86 -4.36 20.49
N ARG A 510 27.73 -4.10 19.50
CA ARG A 510 27.99 -2.73 19.00
C ARG A 510 26.72 -2.02 18.54
N TYR A 511 25.80 -2.74 17.88
CA TYR A 511 24.50 -2.20 17.48
C TYR A 511 23.63 -1.80 18.68
N ARG A 512 23.59 -2.63 19.74
CA ARG A 512 22.81 -2.36 20.95
C ARG A 512 23.32 -1.16 21.75
N GLU A 513 24.63 -0.92 21.71
CA GLU A 513 25.27 0.21 22.42
C GLU A 513 25.08 1.54 21.69
N ALA A 514 24.73 1.52 20.39
CA ALA A 514 24.51 2.72 19.62
C ALA A 514 23.16 3.40 19.90
N THR A 515 23.08 4.67 19.51
CA THR A 515 21.85 5.48 19.64
C THR A 515 20.72 4.90 18.79
N GLU A 516 19.46 5.18 19.15
CA GLU A 516 18.30 4.71 18.39
C GLU A 516 18.31 5.17 16.93
N ASP A 517 18.84 6.37 16.67
CA ASP A 517 18.95 6.93 15.32
C ASP A 517 19.94 6.16 14.46
N GLN A 518 21.11 5.86 15.02
CA GLN A 518 22.13 5.05 14.34
C GLN A 518 21.62 3.62 14.11
N GLN A 519 20.91 3.05 15.09
CA GLN A 519 20.27 1.75 14.95
C GLN A 519 19.23 1.74 13.82
N PHE A 520 18.35 2.75 13.78
CA PHE A 520 17.32 2.89 12.75
C PHE A 520 17.93 3.06 11.35
N ASP A 521 18.88 3.98 11.20
CA ASP A 521 19.53 4.28 9.92
C ASP A 521 20.31 3.06 9.39
N PHE A 522 21.16 2.46 10.24
CA PHE A 522 21.92 1.26 9.88
C PHE A 522 20.99 0.12 9.47
N ARG A 523 19.97 -0.20 10.27
CA ARG A 523 19.05 -1.30 9.98
C ARG A 523 18.25 -1.04 8.70
N LYS A 524 17.89 0.22 8.41
CA LYS A 524 17.22 0.62 7.17
C LYS A 524 18.14 0.40 5.96
N LYS A 525 19.35 0.97 5.99
CA LYS A 525 20.38 0.83 4.94
C LYS A 525 20.76 -0.64 4.70
N LEU A 526 20.93 -1.42 5.77
CA LEU A 526 21.20 -2.86 5.69
C LEU A 526 20.06 -3.58 4.98
N GLY A 527 18.82 -3.19 5.26
CA GLY A 527 17.64 -3.69 4.54
C GLY A 527 17.60 -3.26 3.07
N ASP A 528 18.01 -2.04 2.75
CA ASP A 528 18.12 -1.53 1.37
C ASP A 528 19.18 -2.30 0.58
N PHE A 529 20.39 -2.48 1.14
CA PHE A 529 21.46 -3.30 0.56
C PHE A 529 20.97 -4.71 0.23
N ILE A 530 20.35 -5.40 1.19
CA ILE A 530 19.84 -6.77 0.98
C ILE A 530 18.83 -6.82 -0.18
N ARG A 531 17.95 -5.81 -0.31
CA ARG A 531 16.96 -5.73 -1.40
C ARG A 531 17.61 -5.43 -2.75
N LEU A 532 18.60 -4.55 -2.76
CA LEU A 532 19.32 -4.12 -3.96
C LEU A 532 20.25 -5.21 -4.49
N TYR A 533 21.08 -5.82 -3.63
CA TYR A 533 21.89 -6.99 -3.98
C TYR A 533 21.02 -8.12 -4.56
N ALA A 534 19.92 -8.44 -3.87
CA ALA A 534 18.96 -9.44 -4.33
C ALA A 534 18.34 -9.12 -5.69
N PHE A 535 18.32 -7.85 -6.09
CA PHE A 535 17.80 -7.41 -7.37
C PHE A 535 18.85 -7.48 -8.47
N ILE A 536 20.02 -6.87 -8.26
CA ILE A 536 21.07 -6.79 -9.29
C ILE A 536 21.60 -8.19 -9.64
N SER A 537 21.77 -9.06 -8.64
CA SER A 537 22.11 -10.47 -8.85
C SER A 537 21.09 -11.25 -9.70
N GLN A 538 19.88 -10.73 -9.91
CA GLN A 538 18.91 -11.34 -10.82
C GLN A 538 19.12 -10.94 -12.29
N LEU A 539 19.68 -9.76 -12.52
CA LEU A 539 19.87 -9.14 -13.83
C LEU A 539 21.23 -9.49 -14.43
N LEU A 540 22.26 -9.50 -13.60
CA LEU A 540 23.64 -9.76 -13.99
C LEU A 540 24.21 -10.87 -13.10
N PRO A 541 24.96 -11.84 -13.66
CA PRO A 541 25.85 -12.64 -12.84
C PRO A 541 26.88 -11.67 -12.25
N LEU A 542 26.83 -11.45 -10.94
CA LEU A 542 27.83 -10.66 -10.21
C LEU A 542 28.87 -11.64 -9.66
N PRO A 543 30.03 -11.85 -10.32
CA PRO A 543 31.07 -12.76 -9.84
C PRO A 543 31.91 -12.11 -8.73
N ASP A 544 31.30 -11.32 -7.85
CA ASP A 544 32.00 -10.62 -6.77
C ASP A 544 31.83 -11.39 -5.47
N ALA A 545 32.89 -12.11 -5.09
CA ALA A 545 32.91 -12.94 -3.89
C ALA A 545 32.74 -12.11 -2.61
N ASP A 546 33.23 -10.88 -2.57
CA ASP A 546 33.17 -10.04 -1.37
C ASP A 546 31.78 -9.47 -1.15
N LEU A 547 31.10 -9.08 -2.24
CA LEU A 547 29.69 -8.70 -2.14
C LEU A 547 28.79 -9.90 -1.75
N GLU A 548 29.07 -11.12 -2.22
CA GLU A 548 28.31 -12.32 -1.82
C GLU A 548 28.53 -12.65 -0.33
N LYS A 549 29.79 -12.58 0.16
CA LYS A 549 30.12 -12.72 1.59
C LYS A 549 29.34 -11.69 2.43
N PHE A 550 29.39 -10.43 2.04
CA PHE A 550 28.71 -9.35 2.77
C PHE A 550 27.19 -9.49 2.73
N TYR A 551 26.63 -9.92 1.61
CA TYR A 551 25.20 -10.14 1.46
C TYR A 551 24.65 -11.23 2.37
N GLU A 552 25.33 -12.37 2.46
CA GLU A 552 24.91 -13.42 3.39
C GLU A 552 25.09 -13.00 4.85
N PHE A 553 26.18 -12.29 5.17
CA PHE A 553 26.35 -11.66 6.48
C PHE A 553 25.18 -10.72 6.84
N ALA A 554 24.85 -9.76 5.97
CA ALA A 554 23.79 -8.78 6.17
C ALA A 554 22.41 -9.43 6.38
N ARG A 555 22.08 -10.47 5.59
CA ARG A 555 20.81 -11.21 5.67
C ARG A 555 20.62 -11.91 7.02
N HIS A 556 21.69 -12.43 7.60
CA HIS A 556 21.65 -13.09 8.89
C HIS A 556 21.66 -12.07 10.04
N LEU A 557 22.44 -11.01 9.91
CA LEU A 557 22.52 -9.93 10.88
C LEU A 557 21.17 -9.24 11.09
N ILE A 558 20.49 -8.79 10.03
CA ILE A 558 19.24 -8.00 10.13
C ILE A 558 18.11 -8.71 10.90
N ARG A 559 18.11 -10.05 10.91
CA ARG A 559 17.14 -10.88 11.63
C ARG A 559 17.41 -10.97 13.13
N LYS A 560 18.63 -10.65 13.55
CA LYS A 560 19.09 -10.69 14.95
C LYS A 560 19.18 -9.31 15.59
N LEU A 561 19.18 -8.25 14.79
CA LEU A 561 19.10 -6.88 15.30
C LEU A 561 17.76 -6.64 15.99
N PRO A 562 17.76 -6.09 17.23
CA PRO A 562 16.52 -5.75 17.92
C PRO A 562 15.73 -4.71 17.12
N VAL A 563 14.42 -4.88 17.06
CA VAL A 563 13.50 -3.88 16.51
C VAL A 563 13.19 -2.93 17.67
N SER A 564 13.47 -1.64 17.51
CA SER A 564 12.97 -0.62 18.44
C SER A 564 11.45 -0.73 18.50
N SER A 565 10.96 -1.34 19.58
CA SER A 565 9.57 -1.35 19.96
C SER A 565 9.39 -0.25 21.00
N GLN A 566 9.64 1.00 20.62
CA GLN A 566 9.09 2.10 21.39
C GLN A 566 7.56 1.96 21.34
N ARG A 567 6.99 1.46 22.44
CA ARG A 567 5.56 1.50 22.67
C ARG A 567 5.14 2.95 22.57
N LEU A 568 4.13 3.19 21.73
CA LEU A 568 3.45 4.48 21.62
C LEU A 568 3.07 4.96 23.04
N PRO A 569 3.39 6.20 23.44
CA PRO A 569 2.96 6.73 24.73
C PRO A 569 1.42 6.81 24.77
N LEU A 570 0.78 5.82 25.41
CA LEU A 570 -0.68 5.74 25.55
C LEU A 570 -1.24 6.95 26.33
N ASP A 571 -0.39 7.56 27.16
CA ASP A 571 -0.66 8.71 28.02
C ASP A 571 -1.09 9.94 27.21
N VAL A 572 -0.61 10.12 25.97
CA VAL A 572 -0.97 11.28 25.14
C VAL A 572 -2.47 11.31 24.84
N GLN A 573 -3.11 10.15 24.66
CA GLN A 573 -4.54 10.07 24.35
C GLN A 573 -5.43 10.39 25.57
N GLN A 574 -4.93 10.17 26.78
CA GLN A 574 -5.65 10.51 28.02
C GLN A 574 -5.57 12.02 28.33
N ASN A 575 -4.62 12.70 27.70
CA ASN A 575 -4.24 14.08 27.97
C ASN A 575 -4.82 15.06 26.93
N ILE A 576 -5.75 14.60 26.09
CA ILE A 576 -6.32 15.38 24.98
C ILE A 576 -7.83 15.17 24.82
N GLU A 577 -8.51 16.18 24.30
CA GLU A 577 -9.94 16.13 23.96
C GLU A 577 -10.18 16.78 22.59
N LEU A 578 -11.15 16.26 21.84
CA LEU A 578 -11.57 16.83 20.56
C LEU A 578 -12.58 17.95 20.80
N GLU A 579 -12.19 19.21 20.56
CA GLU A 579 -13.06 20.37 20.75
C GLU A 579 -14.02 20.57 19.58
N SER A 580 -13.51 20.47 18.36
CA SER A 580 -14.32 20.68 17.17
C SER A 580 -13.85 19.80 16.02
N TYR A 581 -14.79 19.49 15.13
CA TYR A 581 -14.58 18.63 13.99
C TYR A 581 -15.54 18.99 12.86
N ARG A 582 -15.01 19.25 11.67
CA ARG A 582 -15.78 19.53 10.45
C ARG A 582 -15.19 18.82 9.25
N ILE A 583 -16.05 18.36 8.35
CA ILE A 583 -15.67 17.81 7.05
C ILE A 583 -16.15 18.78 5.97
N GLN A 584 -15.25 19.18 5.07
CA GLN A 584 -15.59 20.07 3.96
C GLN A 584 -15.20 19.42 2.63
N GLN A 585 -16.11 19.47 1.65
CA GLN A 585 -15.81 19.06 0.29
C GLN A 585 -14.79 20.04 -0.33
N THR A 586 -13.71 19.51 -0.92
CA THR A 586 -12.63 20.29 -1.52
C THR A 586 -12.52 20.16 -3.04
N HIS A 587 -13.00 19.06 -3.61
CA HIS A 587 -13.09 18.84 -5.06
C HIS A 587 -14.32 18.01 -5.34
N SER A 588 -14.95 18.22 -6.50
CA SER A 588 -15.96 17.32 -7.04
C SER A 588 -15.94 17.36 -8.56
N GLY A 589 -16.07 16.18 -9.17
CA GLY A 589 -16.12 15.99 -10.62
C GLY A 589 -14.91 15.24 -11.15
N LYS A 590 -14.70 15.33 -12.46
CA LYS A 590 -13.69 14.54 -13.16
C LYS A 590 -12.27 14.99 -12.79
N ILE A 591 -11.44 14.05 -12.35
CA ILE A 591 -9.98 14.24 -12.33
C ILE A 591 -9.48 13.96 -13.75
N LYS A 592 -8.88 14.96 -14.39
CA LYS A 592 -8.35 14.82 -15.75
C LYS A 592 -6.98 14.14 -15.69
N LEU A 593 -6.73 13.22 -16.62
CA LEU A 593 -5.44 12.57 -16.81
C LEU A 593 -4.85 13.05 -18.13
N GLU A 594 -3.59 13.42 -18.12
CA GLU A 594 -2.88 13.80 -19.34
C GLU A 594 -2.38 12.55 -20.10
N ARG A 595 -2.40 12.64 -21.44
CA ARG A 595 -1.79 11.62 -22.31
C ARG A 595 -0.27 11.81 -22.36
N GLY A 596 0.44 10.74 -22.67
CA GLY A 596 1.88 10.78 -22.88
C GLY A 596 2.62 9.65 -22.21
N VAL A 597 3.82 9.39 -22.73
CA VAL A 597 4.75 8.43 -22.13
C VAL A 597 5.21 8.97 -20.78
N ARG A 598 5.16 8.12 -19.77
CA ARG A 598 5.72 8.39 -18.45
C ARG A 598 7.02 7.60 -18.29
N GLU A 599 8.07 8.34 -18.00
CA GLU A 599 9.40 7.79 -17.77
C GLU A 599 9.56 7.43 -16.30
N LEU A 600 10.08 6.24 -16.06
CA LEU A 600 10.56 5.83 -14.76
C LEU A 600 12.07 5.91 -14.77
N SER A 601 12.62 6.53 -13.73
CA SER A 601 14.03 6.45 -13.44
C SER A 601 14.39 5.06 -12.92
N PRO A 602 15.63 4.60 -13.16
CA PRO A 602 16.17 3.40 -12.52
C PRO A 602 16.15 3.54 -10.99
N ILE A 603 16.39 2.42 -10.30
CA ILE A 603 16.53 2.46 -8.85
C ILE A 603 17.76 3.32 -8.54
N THR A 604 17.58 4.42 -7.82
CA THR A 604 18.70 5.24 -7.31
C THR A 604 18.96 4.91 -5.84
N ALA A 605 20.23 4.89 -5.43
CA ALA A 605 20.58 4.84 -4.01
C ALA A 605 20.39 6.21 -3.39
N VAL A 606 19.16 6.64 -3.14
CA VAL A 606 18.99 7.78 -2.22
C VAL A 606 17.79 7.62 -1.31
N GLY A 607 18.12 7.54 -0.04
CA GLY A 607 17.24 7.84 1.07
C GLY A 607 18.08 8.06 2.31
N THR A 608 19.05 8.99 2.26
CA THR A 608 19.60 9.64 3.46
C THR A 608 18.43 10.31 4.15
N GLY A 609 17.73 9.54 4.99
CA GLY A 609 16.84 10.14 5.96
C GLY A 609 17.72 11.05 6.78
N SER A 610 17.39 12.34 6.85
CA SER A 610 17.97 13.16 7.90
C SER A 610 17.85 12.39 9.21
N PRO A 611 18.91 12.35 10.04
CA PRO A 611 18.85 11.69 11.34
C PRO A 611 17.57 12.11 12.04
N PHE A 612 16.90 11.14 12.65
CA PHE A 612 15.71 11.40 13.45
C PHE A 612 16.14 12.20 14.67
N VAL A 613 16.27 13.52 14.54
CA VAL A 613 16.55 14.35 15.71
C VAL A 613 15.29 14.27 16.57
N GLU A 614 15.42 13.64 17.75
CA GLU A 614 14.37 13.58 18.75
C GLU A 614 14.09 15.00 19.25
N GLN A 615 13.24 15.73 18.52
CA GLN A 615 12.79 17.06 18.87
C GLN A 615 11.66 16.90 19.86
N LEU A 616 12.04 16.83 21.14
CA LEU A 616 11.11 16.85 22.25
C LEU A 616 10.49 18.24 22.36
N GLU A 617 9.25 18.36 21.91
CA GLU A 617 8.44 19.57 21.99
C GLU A 617 7.36 19.41 23.06
N ALA A 618 6.91 20.53 23.64
CA ALA A 618 5.84 20.53 24.61
C ALA A 618 4.51 20.11 23.95
N LEU A 619 3.67 19.34 24.64
CA LEU A 619 2.38 18.89 24.12
C LEU A 619 1.50 20.07 23.66
N SER A 620 1.53 21.18 24.39
CA SER A 620 0.83 22.42 24.01
C SER A 620 1.26 22.96 22.64
N GLN A 621 2.57 22.98 22.35
CA GLN A 621 3.14 23.44 21.08
C GLN A 621 2.76 22.49 19.94
N ILE A 622 2.87 21.18 20.17
CA ILE A 622 2.49 20.17 19.17
C ILE A 622 1.00 20.27 18.83
N ILE A 623 0.12 20.45 19.83
CA ILE A 623 -1.31 20.67 19.62
C ILE A 623 -1.54 21.97 18.84
N GLN A 624 -0.84 23.05 19.19
CA GLN A 624 -0.95 24.34 18.49
C GLN A 624 -0.57 24.21 17.01
N GLU A 625 0.52 23.52 16.66
CA GLU A 625 0.92 23.30 15.27
C GLU A 625 -0.12 22.46 14.50
N ILE A 626 -0.68 21.43 15.13
CA ILE A 626 -1.73 20.60 14.52
C ILE A 626 -2.99 21.43 14.30
N ASN A 627 -3.39 22.22 15.28
CA ASN A 627 -4.53 23.13 15.18
C ASN A 627 -4.26 24.25 14.16
N GLN A 628 -3.03 24.72 13.96
CA GLN A 628 -2.72 25.65 12.86
C GLN A 628 -2.86 24.98 11.49
N ARG A 629 -2.48 23.71 11.38
CA ARG A 629 -2.54 22.96 10.13
C ARG A 629 -3.95 22.47 9.77
N PHE A 630 -4.77 22.18 10.78
CA PHE A 630 -6.08 21.53 10.62
C PHE A 630 -7.25 22.31 11.23
N GLY A 631 -7.01 23.35 12.02
CA GLY A 631 -8.03 24.05 12.80
C GLY A 631 -8.83 25.06 11.99
N THR A 632 -8.23 25.83 11.08
CA THR A 632 -8.97 26.84 10.30
C THR A 632 -8.34 27.13 8.94
N ASN A 633 -9.15 27.19 7.88
CA ASN A 633 -8.75 27.70 6.57
C ASN A 633 -9.52 29.00 6.31
N PHE A 634 -9.29 30.01 7.15
CA PHE A 634 -9.76 31.36 6.88
C PHE A 634 -8.98 31.93 5.70
N SER A 635 -9.68 32.43 4.69
CA SER A 635 -9.12 33.25 3.62
C SER A 635 -8.46 34.52 4.19
N ASP A 636 -7.61 35.17 3.40
CA ASP A 636 -6.91 36.38 3.87
C ASP A 636 -7.88 37.49 4.31
N ASP A 637 -9.03 37.63 3.64
CA ASP A 637 -10.09 38.57 4.00
C ASP A 637 -10.77 38.21 5.34
N GLU A 638 -10.96 36.91 5.61
CA GLU A 638 -11.52 36.43 6.87
C GLU A 638 -10.53 36.58 8.03
N ARG A 639 -9.22 36.41 7.76
CA ARG A 639 -8.17 36.66 8.75
C ARG A 639 -8.13 38.13 9.15
N VAL A 640 -8.14 39.04 8.18
CA VAL A 640 -8.19 40.49 8.44
C VAL A 640 -9.47 40.87 9.19
N PHE A 641 -10.60 40.25 8.85
CA PHE A 641 -11.86 40.46 9.57
C PHE A 641 -11.75 40.04 11.04
N ILE A 642 -11.24 38.83 11.29
CA ILE A 642 -11.05 38.28 12.64
C ILE A 642 -10.05 39.13 13.44
N GLU A 643 -8.94 39.56 12.85
CA GLU A 643 -7.97 40.44 13.53
C GLU A 643 -8.60 41.77 13.95
N ARG A 644 -9.43 42.38 13.10
CA ARG A 644 -10.15 43.61 13.45
C ARG A 644 -11.18 43.39 14.55
N LEU A 645 -11.90 42.27 14.50
CA LEU A 645 -12.88 41.89 15.51
C LEU A 645 -12.17 41.67 16.87
N GLU A 646 -11.03 41.00 16.85
CA GLU A 646 -10.18 40.78 18.03
C GLU A 646 -9.68 42.09 18.66
N LEU A 647 -9.23 43.05 17.85
CA LEU A 647 -8.83 44.37 18.35
C LEU A 647 -9.99 45.11 19.03
N LYS A 648 -11.19 45.08 18.43
CA LYS A 648 -12.39 45.70 19.03
C LYS A 648 -12.81 45.01 20.33
N LEU A 649 -12.68 43.68 20.40
CA LEU A 649 -12.93 42.92 21.62
C LEU A 649 -11.94 43.31 22.73
N ASP A 650 -10.66 43.46 22.40
CA ASP A 650 -9.62 43.86 23.35
C ASP A 650 -9.85 45.28 23.89
N GLU A 651 -10.39 46.19 23.09
CA GLU A 651 -10.71 47.59 23.44
C GLU A 651 -12.05 47.75 24.22
N SER A 652 -12.88 46.72 24.29
CA SER A 652 -14.22 46.79 24.87
C SER A 652 -14.19 47.00 26.40
N LYS A 653 -14.51 48.21 26.86
CA LYS A 653 -14.57 48.56 28.30
C LYS A 653 -15.51 47.67 29.12
N PRO A 654 -16.73 47.31 28.64
CA PRO A 654 -17.61 46.39 29.37
C PRO A 654 -17.01 44.99 29.53
N LEU A 655 -16.33 44.47 28.50
CA LEU A 655 -15.68 43.17 28.54
C LEU A 655 -14.47 43.17 29.49
N GLN A 656 -13.68 44.25 29.48
CA GLN A 656 -12.57 44.47 30.40
C GLN A 656 -13.01 44.56 31.87
N ALA A 657 -14.13 45.24 32.14
CA ALA A 657 -14.70 45.31 33.49
C ALA A 657 -15.19 43.94 33.96
N SER A 658 -15.83 43.16 33.08
CA SER A 658 -16.32 41.81 33.39
C SER A 658 -15.18 40.87 33.79
N THR A 659 -14.04 40.92 33.07
CA THR A 659 -12.85 40.09 33.40
C THR A 659 -12.21 40.38 34.76
N ARG A 660 -12.51 41.52 35.40
CA ARG A 660 -11.92 41.90 36.71
C ARG A 660 -12.74 41.47 37.92
N VAL A 661 -14.02 41.16 37.73
CA VAL A 661 -15.00 41.07 38.85
C VAL A 661 -15.82 39.78 38.80
N ASN A 662 -15.90 39.09 37.66
CA ASN A 662 -16.85 38.00 37.43
C ASN A 662 -16.21 36.61 37.35
N SER A 663 -17.01 35.57 37.61
CA SER A 663 -16.66 34.16 37.38
C SER A 663 -16.48 33.87 35.86
N PRO A 664 -15.71 32.84 35.48
CA PRO A 664 -15.46 32.49 34.07
C PRO A 664 -16.72 32.34 33.21
N GLU A 665 -17.80 31.79 33.77
CA GLU A 665 -19.10 31.63 33.10
C GLU A 665 -19.76 32.97 32.77
N ASN A 666 -19.69 33.95 33.69
CA ASN A 666 -20.23 35.29 33.48
C ASN A 666 -19.39 36.12 32.50
N ILE A 667 -18.07 35.87 32.44
CA ILE A 667 -17.18 36.47 31.43
C ILE A 667 -17.56 35.94 30.05
N ARG A 668 -17.80 34.63 29.91
CA ARG A 668 -18.24 33.98 28.66
C ARG A 668 -19.57 34.56 28.15
N LEU A 669 -20.56 34.76 29.03
CA LEU A 669 -21.84 35.37 28.66
C LEU A 669 -21.67 36.81 28.16
N THR A 670 -20.87 37.61 28.88
CA THR A 670 -20.57 38.99 28.48
C THR A 670 -19.84 39.04 27.14
N PHE A 671 -18.87 38.15 26.95
CA PHE A 671 -18.10 38.01 25.71
C PHE A 671 -19.00 37.66 24.53
N ASN A 672 -19.89 36.68 24.71
CA ASN A 672 -20.76 36.23 23.65
C ASN A 672 -21.67 37.36 23.16
N ASN A 673 -22.28 38.10 24.08
CA ASN A 673 -23.15 39.22 23.71
C ASN A 673 -22.39 40.30 22.94
N ILE A 674 -21.23 40.72 23.46
CA ILE A 674 -20.41 41.76 22.83
C ILE A 674 -19.87 41.31 21.48
N THR A 675 -19.47 40.04 21.34
CA THR A 675 -18.97 39.51 20.07
C THR A 675 -20.08 39.47 19.03
N SER A 676 -21.30 39.06 19.41
CA SER A 676 -22.46 39.09 18.51
C SER A 676 -22.80 40.51 18.06
N ASP A 677 -22.77 41.50 18.96
CA ASP A 677 -23.01 42.90 18.63
C ASP A 677 -21.95 43.44 17.65
N LEU A 678 -20.67 43.15 17.91
CA LEU A 678 -19.56 43.55 17.04
C LEU A 678 -19.62 42.86 15.67
N MET A 679 -20.03 41.60 15.61
CA MET A 679 -20.27 40.89 14.35
C MET A 679 -21.36 41.57 13.53
N GLN A 680 -22.44 42.02 14.18
CA GLN A 680 -23.51 42.77 13.52
C GLN A 680 -23.06 44.14 13.03
N GLU A 681 -22.25 44.87 13.80
CA GLU A 681 -21.66 46.15 13.37
C GLU A 681 -20.69 45.99 12.18
N MET A 682 -20.02 44.85 12.07
CA MET A 682 -19.00 44.58 11.05
C MET A 682 -19.57 43.90 9.80
N ILE A 683 -20.90 43.81 9.66
CA ILE A 683 -21.57 43.12 8.53
C ILE A 683 -21.09 43.60 7.15
N GLU A 684 -20.84 44.90 6.99
CA GLU A 684 -20.40 45.50 5.72
C GLU A 684 -18.93 45.20 5.39
N THR A 685 -18.14 44.73 6.37
CA THR A 685 -16.71 44.43 6.19
C THR A 685 -16.48 43.05 5.60
N ASN A 686 -17.30 42.06 5.95
CA ASN A 686 -17.29 40.73 5.34
C ASN A 686 -18.67 40.06 5.46
N PHE A 687 -19.55 40.36 4.50
CA PHE A 687 -20.94 39.88 4.50
C PHE A 687 -21.04 38.36 4.43
N ASN A 688 -20.17 37.71 3.66
CA ASN A 688 -20.18 36.25 3.52
C ASN A 688 -19.81 35.57 4.83
N PHE A 689 -18.82 36.10 5.55
CA PHE A 689 -18.40 35.60 6.86
C PHE A 689 -19.47 35.82 7.93
N TYR A 690 -20.13 36.98 7.95
CA TYR A 690 -21.27 37.25 8.82
C TYR A 690 -22.45 36.32 8.53
N ARG A 691 -22.77 36.11 7.25
CA ARG A 691 -23.81 35.18 6.83
C ARG A 691 -23.49 33.76 7.28
N GLN A 692 -22.26 33.31 7.08
CA GLN A 692 -21.81 32.00 7.54
C GLN A 692 -21.93 31.87 9.07
N PHE A 693 -21.58 32.92 9.82
CA PHE A 693 -21.76 32.94 11.27
C PHE A 693 -23.24 32.78 11.71
N ASN A 694 -24.19 33.37 11.00
CA ASN A 694 -25.61 33.26 11.36
C ASN A 694 -26.30 32.00 10.82
N ASP A 695 -25.93 31.56 9.61
CA ASP A 695 -26.60 30.46 8.92
C ASP A 695 -26.04 29.08 9.34
N ASP A 696 -24.79 29.01 9.82
CA ASP A 696 -24.10 27.78 10.25
C ASP A 696 -23.84 27.83 11.77
N GLN A 697 -24.74 27.21 12.54
CA GLN A 697 -24.69 27.21 14.01
C GLN A 697 -23.41 26.55 14.55
N ASP A 698 -22.93 25.49 13.90
CA ASP A 698 -21.70 24.79 14.27
C ASP A 698 -20.47 25.70 14.06
N PHE A 699 -20.46 26.45 12.96
CA PHE A 699 -19.42 27.45 12.69
C PHE A 699 -19.46 28.63 13.67
N ALA A 700 -20.65 29.11 14.05
CA ALA A 700 -20.81 30.17 15.04
C ALA A 700 -20.26 29.75 16.42
N GLU A 701 -20.66 28.58 16.92
CA GLU A 701 -20.18 28.07 18.22
C GLU A 701 -18.66 27.88 18.23
N LEU A 702 -18.10 27.43 17.11
CA LEU A 702 -16.66 27.25 16.91
C LEU A 702 -15.91 28.58 16.89
N LEU A 703 -16.40 29.56 16.12
CA LEU A 703 -15.78 30.89 16.04
C LEU A 703 -15.83 31.62 17.39
N MET A 704 -16.96 31.53 18.10
CA MET A 704 -17.12 32.15 19.42
C MET A 704 -16.18 31.56 20.46
N SER A 705 -16.03 30.23 20.46
CA SER A 705 -15.08 29.53 21.33
C SER A 705 -13.63 29.90 21.01
N PHE A 706 -13.30 29.98 19.72
CA PHE A 706 -11.98 30.39 19.23
C PHE A 706 -11.62 31.82 19.63
N LEU A 707 -12.51 32.79 19.41
CA LEU A 707 -12.29 34.20 19.74
C LEU A 707 -12.21 34.39 21.27
N PHE A 708 -13.05 33.70 22.05
CA PHE A 708 -13.04 33.78 23.51
C PHE A 708 -11.71 33.32 24.09
N ARG A 709 -11.18 32.19 23.59
CA ARG A 709 -9.89 31.66 24.03
C ARG A 709 -8.76 32.63 23.72
N ARG A 710 -8.68 33.14 22.49
CA ARG A 710 -7.64 34.10 22.10
C ARG A 710 -7.69 35.37 22.92
N TYR A 711 -8.89 35.85 23.25
CA TYR A 711 -9.08 36.96 24.17
C TYR A 711 -8.52 36.65 25.58
N MET A 712 -8.82 35.47 26.13
CA MET A 712 -8.32 35.05 27.45
C MET A 712 -6.78 34.82 27.47
N ASP A 713 -6.22 34.21 26.43
CA ASP A 713 -4.78 33.93 26.32
C ASP A 713 -3.95 35.23 26.21
N ARG A 714 -4.44 36.21 25.45
CA ARG A 714 -3.83 37.55 25.37
C ARG A 714 -3.85 38.30 26.70
N ARG A 715 -4.81 37.99 27.59
CA ARG A 715 -4.92 38.58 28.93
C ARG A 715 -4.07 37.86 29.98
N ASN A 716 -3.86 36.56 29.83
CA ASN A 716 -3.10 35.73 30.77
C ASN A 716 -1.59 35.67 30.46
N SER A 717 -1.14 36.23 29.33
CA SER A 717 0.28 36.34 28.99
C SER A 717 0.96 37.47 29.80
N PRO A 718 2.08 37.23 30.51
CA PRO A 718 2.81 38.28 31.22
C PRO A 718 3.29 39.34 30.22
N GLY A 719 2.93 40.60 30.46
CA GLY A 719 3.17 41.69 29.52
C GLY A 719 4.65 41.88 29.18
N ASP A 720 4.96 41.84 27.88
CA ASP A 720 6.19 42.42 27.35
C ASP A 720 6.12 43.94 27.52
N GLY A 721 7.04 44.47 28.31
CA GLY A 721 7.03 45.86 28.74
C GLY A 721 7.26 46.82 27.59
N ARG A 722 6.20 47.51 27.14
CA ARG A 722 6.36 48.86 26.56
C ARG A 722 6.59 49.85 27.70
N ALA A 723 7.81 49.82 28.25
CA ALA A 723 8.36 50.94 28.98
C ALA A 723 8.67 52.05 27.96
N GLY A 724 7.90 53.14 28.02
CA GLY A 724 8.25 54.38 27.35
C GLY A 724 9.52 54.97 27.99
N MET A 725 10.61 55.01 27.24
CA MET A 725 11.48 56.19 27.19
C MET A 725 10.77 57.18 26.25
N GLY A 726 10.56 58.47 26.51
CA GLY A 726 11.14 59.41 27.47
C GLY A 726 11.33 60.72 26.71
N GLY A 727 10.93 61.86 27.29
CA GLY A 727 11.27 63.21 26.82
C GLY A 727 10.29 63.84 25.85
#